data_AF-A0A952PZU6-F1
#
_entry.id   AF-A0A952PZU6-F1
#
_cell.length_a   1.000
_cell.length_b   1.000
_cell.length_c   1.000
_cell.angle_alpha   90.00
_cell.angle_beta   90.00
_cell.angle_gamma   90.00
#
_symmetry.space_group_name_H-M   'P 1'
#
loop_
_entity.id
_entity.type
_entity.pdbx_description
1 polymer ?
#
loop_
_entity_poly.entity_id
_entity_poly.type
_entity_poly.pdbx_seq_one_letter_code
_entity_poly.pdbx_strand_id
1 'polypeptide(L)'
;MRRLPIYPHHFVLLGVLFLLIGLILLVEPVPVQAQDGDTPTADYIGADDCADCHRDLSRVHADTAHGRALIDVSKNKDSIKADFSKGDTERTVKFPEEEASRPFTKDDIAFVIGSGRYVERYVYQIERGKFAIFPAEWNVEKQEWQPYAAKEGEWPTSTAYDFVKNCAGCHTTDLNVDRGRWRDDGVQCESCHGPGSIHQDLAKDARGDNATDEQLAKVRSAIWKGSDPQVCGQCHSQGTNTASGLPYPTEYRPGMKLLDPAVFTLVNEEDPVHWWVKGHAKSPNMQYNEWLQDGHSKALTTLKGSTNATQNCLSCHSSDYNATNASIEAVKNGTRKGAAPESLTLETAQYGITCTSCHDPHLKAKENAPLTDYSLVAEPYTLCTSCHSDNYITTGPHHPVKEMFEGIQVVEQVQGEPSKHFTSENGPRCTTCHMPSLQVGSEQRATHFTSPLLPDNTAGVDGLKDACTSCHEDVAPDAMQDFIKDTQTTTSDRLKKAHAAIKSDTPTWVTTALAFVEGDGSLGVHNYRYVASLLTAVETELGIFEAPPSSGPQPHPVLDPAQCAECHQEQHAKWISSPHANSSLNDRFQKEFAKLSQPSYCMSCHASGYDITTNKYVFEGVVCSTCHYTENNAAHPPAPFKIANQSAACGQCHSGAHAPTYDEWLISPHNAAKIDCVDCHTPHDNGLVTGDVNTTCGNCHKDSLKDKVHMGKDAATGKDFTCVDCHMKRERDTSGVFAVKTGHSMAVEPSTCSTCHGDIHTLQLSESNGATPVPNADVADLEAQVKTLQDTAQVNWATGIAGGAVGVLFIVGISALILRRRRVK
;
A
#
# COMPACT_ATOMS: atom_id res chain seq x y z
N MET A 1 2.64 -45.19 68.34
CA MET A 1 1.26 -44.71 68.13
C MET A 1 1.24 -43.73 66.96
N ARG A 2 0.11 -43.65 66.25
CA ARG A 2 -0.06 -43.14 64.88
C ARG A 2 0.47 -41.71 64.61
N ARG A 3 0.87 -41.53 63.35
CA ARG A 3 1.24 -40.28 62.64
C ARG A 3 0.13 -39.22 62.68
N LEU A 4 0.54 -37.96 62.63
CA LEU A 4 -0.01 -36.92 61.74
C LEU A 4 1.16 -36.05 61.26
N PRO A 5 1.41 -35.91 59.94
CA PRO A 5 2.44 -35.00 59.44
C PRO A 5 1.83 -33.60 59.26
N ILE A 6 2.43 -32.60 59.90
CA ILE A 6 2.12 -31.19 59.67
C ILE A 6 2.92 -30.75 58.44
N TYR A 7 2.22 -30.43 57.33
CA TYR A 7 2.84 -29.96 56.10
C TYR A 7 3.14 -28.44 56.18
N PRO A 8 4.29 -27.98 55.68
CA PRO A 8 4.75 -26.58 55.79
C PRO A 8 3.98 -25.58 54.91
N HIS A 9 3.00 -26.02 54.12
CA HIS A 9 2.26 -25.18 53.18
C HIS A 9 1.29 -24.20 53.87
N HIS A 10 0.85 -24.48 55.10
CA HIS A 10 -0.10 -23.61 55.81
C HIS A 10 0.52 -22.30 56.32
N PHE A 11 1.82 -22.27 56.63
CA PHE A 11 2.52 -21.05 57.04
C PHE A 11 2.81 -20.11 55.87
N VAL A 12 3.02 -20.65 54.68
CA VAL A 12 3.24 -19.86 53.46
C VAL A 12 1.93 -19.21 52.99
N LEU A 13 0.81 -19.94 53.06
CA LEU A 13 -0.52 -19.41 52.71
C LEU A 13 -0.98 -18.30 53.67
N LEU A 14 -0.72 -18.44 54.98
CA LEU A 14 -1.00 -17.37 55.95
C LEU A 14 -0.09 -16.15 55.73
N GLY A 15 1.19 -16.35 55.41
CA GLY A 15 2.12 -15.25 55.10
C GLY A 15 1.73 -14.48 53.83
N VAL A 16 1.26 -15.17 52.79
CA VAL A 16 0.79 -14.55 51.54
C VAL A 16 -0.54 -13.81 51.76
N LEU A 17 -1.44 -14.34 52.60
CA LEU A 17 -2.70 -13.67 52.95
C LEU A 17 -2.46 -12.39 53.76
N PHE A 18 -1.52 -12.39 54.71
CA PHE A 18 -1.15 -11.17 55.44
C PHE A 18 -0.42 -10.14 54.57
N LEU A 19 0.35 -10.58 53.57
CA LEU A 19 0.97 -9.70 52.58
C LEU A 19 -0.06 -9.08 51.62
N LEU A 20 -1.10 -9.83 51.21
CA LEU A 20 -2.19 -9.33 50.38
C LEU A 20 -3.10 -8.37 51.16
N ILE A 21 -3.43 -8.67 52.42
CA ILE A 21 -4.20 -7.77 53.30
C ILE A 21 -3.38 -6.51 53.62
N GLY A 22 -2.07 -6.63 53.82
CA GLY A 22 -1.16 -5.50 53.98
C GLY A 22 -1.02 -4.63 52.71
N LEU A 23 -1.11 -5.23 51.52
CA LEU A 23 -1.11 -4.50 50.24
C LEU A 23 -2.43 -3.76 50.00
N ILE A 24 -3.56 -4.33 50.45
CA ILE A 24 -4.90 -3.71 50.37
C ILE A 24 -5.04 -2.56 51.37
N LEU A 25 -4.36 -2.62 52.52
CA LEU A 25 -4.38 -1.56 53.56
C LEU A 25 -3.34 -0.44 53.36
N LEU A 26 -2.42 -0.59 52.38
CA LEU A 26 -1.46 0.46 51.98
C LEU A 26 -1.91 1.28 50.77
N VAL A 27 -3.10 0.98 50.23
CA VAL A 27 -3.83 1.89 49.36
C VAL A 27 -4.57 2.86 50.28
N GLU A 28 -3.88 3.90 50.75
CA GLU A 28 -4.60 5.08 51.20
C GLU A 28 -5.40 5.56 49.98
N PRO A 29 -6.73 5.75 50.09
CA PRO A 29 -7.47 6.42 49.05
C PRO A 29 -6.82 7.79 48.94
N VAL A 30 -6.12 8.04 47.83
CA VAL A 30 -5.89 9.42 47.40
C VAL A 30 -7.27 10.05 47.48
N PRO A 31 -7.50 11.09 48.30
CA PRO A 31 -8.73 11.81 48.20
C PRO A 31 -8.73 12.29 46.76
N VAL A 32 -9.58 11.66 45.94
CA VAL A 32 -10.18 12.34 44.82
C VAL A 32 -10.85 13.51 45.52
N GLN A 33 -10.12 14.62 45.57
CA GLN A 33 -10.75 15.91 45.67
C GLN A 33 -11.64 15.90 44.42
N ALA A 34 -12.88 15.48 44.60
CA ALA A 34 -13.94 15.99 43.76
C ALA A 34 -13.72 17.48 43.85
N GLN A 35 -13.21 18.07 42.75
CA GLN A 35 -13.48 19.47 42.52
C GLN A 35 -14.99 19.52 42.33
N ASP A 36 -15.73 19.50 43.44
CA ASP A 36 -17.00 20.17 43.60
C ASP A 36 -16.69 21.68 43.57
N GLY A 37 -16.08 22.13 42.48
CA GLY A 37 -16.28 23.47 42.00
C GLY A 37 -17.43 23.37 41.04
N ASP A 38 -18.49 24.14 41.29
CA ASP A 38 -19.43 24.58 40.26
C ASP A 38 -18.60 25.08 39.08
N THR A 39 -18.23 24.16 38.18
CA THR A 39 -17.67 24.49 36.90
C THR A 39 -18.91 24.79 36.09
N PRO A 40 -19.11 26.02 35.59
CA PRO A 40 -20.25 26.33 34.74
C PRO A 40 -20.32 25.24 33.67
N THR A 41 -21.42 24.51 33.63
CA THR A 41 -21.62 23.52 32.56
C THR A 41 -21.74 24.34 31.27
N ALA A 42 -20.79 24.14 30.36
CA ALA A 42 -20.80 24.87 29.09
C ALA A 42 -22.03 24.44 28.28
N ASP A 43 -22.68 25.42 27.66
CA ASP A 43 -23.92 25.28 26.91
C ASP A 43 -23.66 25.50 25.42
N TYR A 44 -24.44 24.82 24.58
CA TYR A 44 -24.43 25.03 23.14
C TYR A 44 -25.13 26.34 22.80
N ILE A 45 -24.42 27.21 22.08
CA ILE A 45 -24.90 28.54 21.67
C ILE A 45 -25.33 28.56 20.20
N GLY A 46 -24.91 27.58 19.40
CA GLY A 46 -25.27 27.43 18.01
C GLY A 46 -24.41 28.23 17.03
N ALA A 47 -24.50 27.83 15.76
CA ALA A 47 -23.66 28.35 14.69
C ALA A 47 -23.82 29.85 14.43
N ASP A 48 -25.03 30.39 14.56
CA ASP A 48 -25.32 31.82 14.33
C ASP A 48 -24.56 32.72 15.33
N ASP A 49 -24.47 32.31 16.59
CA ASP A 49 -23.70 33.01 17.62
C ASP A 49 -22.18 32.96 17.32
N CYS A 50 -21.70 31.90 16.67
CA CYS A 50 -20.31 31.80 16.21
C CYS A 50 -20.05 32.77 15.04
N ALA A 51 -21.03 32.90 14.13
CA ALA A 51 -20.94 33.73 12.94
C ALA A 51 -20.78 35.22 13.25
N ASP A 52 -21.25 35.70 14.40
CA ASP A 52 -21.08 37.09 14.83
C ASP A 52 -19.61 37.55 14.84
N CYS A 53 -18.71 36.67 15.30
CA CYS A 53 -17.26 36.90 15.36
C CYS A 53 -16.50 36.23 14.20
N HIS A 54 -16.95 35.06 13.75
CA HIS A 54 -16.28 34.21 12.76
C HIS A 54 -17.03 34.15 11.43
N ARG A 55 -17.39 35.31 10.87
CA ARG A 55 -18.24 35.45 9.67
C ARG A 55 -17.74 34.68 8.46
N ASP A 56 -16.46 34.84 8.12
CA ASP A 56 -15.89 34.20 6.93
C ASP A 56 -15.82 32.69 7.07
N LEU A 57 -15.39 32.23 8.25
CA LEU A 57 -15.34 30.81 8.58
C LEU A 57 -16.74 30.18 8.53
N SER A 58 -17.73 30.82 9.14
CA SER A 58 -19.11 30.31 9.19
C SER A 58 -19.74 30.27 7.81
N ARG A 59 -19.49 31.28 6.96
CA ARG A 59 -19.95 31.29 5.57
C ARG A 59 -19.39 30.13 4.77
N VAL A 60 -18.07 29.88 4.88
CA VAL A 60 -17.44 28.78 4.14
C VAL A 60 -17.87 27.41 4.69
N HIS A 61 -17.98 27.29 6.02
CA HIS A 61 -18.47 26.06 6.66
C HIS A 61 -19.88 25.69 6.23
N ALA A 62 -20.78 26.67 6.07
CA ALA A 62 -22.15 26.45 5.61
C ALA A 62 -22.21 25.80 4.21
N ASP A 63 -21.19 26.01 3.37
CA ASP A 63 -21.09 25.38 2.04
C ASP A 63 -20.40 24.01 2.07
N THR A 64 -19.86 23.57 3.21
CA THR A 64 -19.27 22.22 3.33
C THR A 64 -20.35 21.13 3.32
N ALA A 65 -19.94 19.86 3.16
CA ALA A 65 -20.84 18.73 3.36
C ALA A 65 -21.26 18.57 4.83
N HIS A 66 -20.45 19.02 5.80
CA HIS A 66 -20.80 19.02 7.23
C HIS A 66 -21.93 20.00 7.52
N GLY A 67 -21.79 21.26 7.09
CA GLY A 67 -22.82 22.28 7.24
C GLY A 67 -24.13 21.93 6.51
N ARG A 68 -24.05 21.08 5.48
CA ARG A 68 -25.17 20.57 4.68
C ARG A 68 -25.56 19.12 4.99
N ALA A 69 -25.10 18.57 6.12
CA ALA A 69 -25.43 17.19 6.49
C ALA A 69 -26.94 17.00 6.73
N LEU A 70 -27.64 18.07 7.14
CA LEU A 70 -29.09 18.15 7.20
C LEU A 70 -29.50 19.57 6.79
N ILE A 71 -30.50 19.69 5.91
CA ILE A 71 -30.99 20.97 5.42
C ILE A 71 -32.50 21.06 5.66
N ASP A 72 -32.94 22.08 6.36
CA ASP A 72 -34.36 22.44 6.49
C ASP A 72 -34.87 23.03 5.17
N VAL A 73 -35.80 22.32 4.54
CA VAL A 73 -36.37 22.70 3.23
C VAL A 73 -37.13 24.02 3.31
N SER A 74 -37.67 24.38 4.49
CA SER A 74 -38.33 25.66 4.69
C SER A 74 -37.36 26.85 4.62
N LYS A 75 -36.09 26.62 5.00
CA LYS A 75 -35.01 27.62 4.92
C LYS A 75 -34.35 27.66 3.54
N ASN A 76 -34.27 26.52 2.85
CA ASN A 76 -33.68 26.43 1.52
C ASN A 76 -34.37 25.38 0.64
N LYS A 77 -35.36 25.80 -0.15
CA LYS A 77 -36.10 24.91 -1.07
C LYS A 77 -35.28 24.40 -2.26
N ASP A 78 -34.23 25.13 -2.64
CA ASP A 78 -33.36 24.76 -3.77
C ASP A 78 -32.37 23.64 -3.41
N SER A 79 -32.39 23.19 -2.14
CA SER A 79 -31.58 22.07 -1.67
C SER A 79 -32.01 20.71 -2.22
N ILE A 80 -33.26 20.56 -2.69
CA ILE A 80 -33.77 19.30 -3.23
C ILE A 80 -33.36 19.15 -4.70
N LYS A 81 -32.41 18.25 -4.97
CA LYS A 81 -31.93 17.96 -6.34
C LYS A 81 -32.82 16.98 -7.11
N ALA A 82 -33.65 16.21 -6.41
CA ALA A 82 -34.45 15.17 -7.06
C ALA A 82 -35.46 15.70 -8.09
N ASP A 83 -35.64 14.91 -9.14
CA ASP A 83 -36.66 15.09 -10.16
C ASP A 83 -37.96 14.36 -9.76
N PHE A 84 -38.97 15.13 -9.36
CA PHE A 84 -40.28 14.62 -8.94
C PHE A 84 -41.21 14.32 -10.12
N SER A 85 -40.77 14.51 -11.36
CA SER A 85 -41.49 14.00 -12.53
C SER A 85 -41.27 12.49 -12.74
N LYS A 86 -40.36 11.87 -11.97
CA LYS A 86 -39.98 10.45 -12.05
C LYS A 86 -40.30 9.71 -10.75
N GLY A 87 -40.30 8.37 -10.82
CA GLY A 87 -40.27 7.50 -9.66
C GLY A 87 -41.52 7.51 -8.79
N ASP A 88 -42.71 7.70 -9.38
CA ASP A 88 -43.98 7.67 -8.64
C ASP A 88 -44.16 6.37 -7.85
N THR A 89 -43.77 5.23 -8.45
CA THR A 89 -43.85 3.91 -7.80
C THR A 89 -43.01 3.85 -6.54
N GLU A 90 -41.73 4.22 -6.65
CA GLU A 90 -40.76 4.20 -5.54
C GLU A 90 -41.17 5.17 -4.43
N ARG A 91 -41.73 6.33 -4.81
CA ARG A 91 -42.17 7.36 -3.86
C ARG A 91 -43.55 7.12 -3.25
N THR A 92 -44.30 6.12 -3.70
CA THR A 92 -45.66 5.89 -3.21
C THR A 92 -45.64 5.39 -1.77
N VAL A 93 -46.24 6.17 -0.87
CA VAL A 93 -46.37 5.86 0.55
C VAL A 93 -47.82 6.03 1.03
N LYS A 94 -48.14 5.49 2.20
CA LYS A 94 -49.41 5.75 2.88
C LYS A 94 -49.19 6.76 4.01
N PHE A 95 -49.59 8.01 3.79
CA PHE A 95 -49.53 9.06 4.81
C PHE A 95 -50.49 8.73 5.97
N PRO A 96 -50.11 8.96 7.23
CA PRO A 96 -50.97 8.68 8.40
C PRO A 96 -52.36 9.33 8.35
N GLU A 97 -52.44 10.51 7.75
CA GLU A 97 -53.63 11.35 7.62
C GLU A 97 -54.46 11.06 6.36
N GLU A 98 -54.02 10.15 5.49
CA GLU A 98 -54.65 9.85 4.21
C GLU A 98 -55.09 8.38 4.09
N GLU A 99 -56.28 8.16 3.50
CA GLU A 99 -56.81 6.80 3.27
C GLU A 99 -56.15 6.11 2.07
N ALA A 100 -55.76 6.87 1.05
CA ALA A 100 -55.16 6.37 -0.18
C ALA A 100 -53.64 6.61 -0.21
N SER A 101 -52.89 5.67 -0.77
CA SER A 101 -51.47 5.86 -1.03
C SER A 101 -51.24 6.78 -2.23
N ARG A 102 -50.23 7.64 -2.12
CA ARG A 102 -49.79 8.53 -3.19
C ARG A 102 -48.27 8.72 -3.15
N PRO A 103 -47.64 9.13 -4.26
CA PRO A 103 -46.24 9.55 -4.23
C PRO A 103 -46.06 10.82 -3.40
N PHE A 104 -45.06 10.85 -2.54
CA PHE A 104 -44.68 12.08 -1.81
C PHE A 104 -44.06 13.10 -2.76
N THR A 105 -44.29 14.38 -2.50
CA THR A 105 -43.86 15.53 -3.30
C THR A 105 -42.88 16.40 -2.52
N LYS A 106 -42.35 17.45 -3.15
CA LYS A 106 -41.45 18.42 -2.48
C LYS A 106 -42.08 19.06 -1.24
N ASP A 107 -43.40 19.27 -1.25
CA ASP A 107 -44.11 19.92 -0.15
C ASP A 107 -44.28 19.00 1.08
N ASP A 108 -44.12 17.69 0.92
CA ASP A 108 -44.17 16.72 2.02
C ASP A 108 -42.83 16.59 2.77
N ILE A 109 -41.76 17.22 2.27
CA ILE A 109 -40.40 17.05 2.80
C ILE A 109 -40.07 18.16 3.79
N ALA A 110 -39.75 17.77 5.03
CA ALA A 110 -39.27 18.69 6.06
C ALA A 110 -37.75 18.93 5.95
N PHE A 111 -36.97 17.87 5.78
CA PHE A 111 -35.51 17.96 5.68
C PHE A 111 -34.92 17.11 4.56
N VAL A 112 -33.79 17.57 4.03
CA VAL A 112 -32.89 16.79 3.16
C VAL A 112 -31.70 16.32 4.00
N ILE A 113 -31.39 15.03 3.94
CA ILE A 113 -30.21 14.43 4.56
C ILE A 113 -29.10 14.34 3.50
N GLY A 114 -27.94 14.91 3.82
CA GLY A 114 -26.75 14.92 2.99
C GLY A 114 -26.70 16.07 1.98
N SER A 115 -25.50 16.34 1.47
CA SER A 115 -25.24 17.43 0.51
C SER A 115 -25.62 17.08 -0.95
N GLY A 116 -26.19 15.89 -1.18
CA GLY A 116 -26.55 15.36 -2.48
C GLY A 116 -25.34 15.09 -3.39
N ARG A 117 -24.23 14.53 -2.85
CA ARG A 117 -23.06 14.11 -3.65
C ARG A 117 -23.34 12.80 -4.40
N TYR A 118 -23.84 11.80 -3.67
CA TYR A 118 -24.18 10.48 -4.22
C TYR A 118 -25.67 10.20 -4.12
N VAL A 119 -26.25 10.44 -2.94
CA VAL A 119 -27.67 10.25 -2.65
C VAL A 119 -28.23 11.42 -1.85
N GLU A 120 -29.53 11.69 -2.03
CA GLU A 120 -30.33 12.51 -1.12
C GLU A 120 -31.42 11.65 -0.48
N ARG A 121 -31.49 11.69 0.85
CA ARG A 121 -32.60 11.10 1.61
C ARG A 121 -33.47 12.21 2.16
N TYR A 122 -34.75 11.92 2.35
CA TYR A 122 -35.74 12.93 2.71
C TYR A 122 -36.45 12.55 4.01
N VAL A 123 -36.77 13.55 4.82
CA VAL A 123 -37.42 13.38 6.12
C VAL A 123 -38.81 13.99 6.10
N TYR A 124 -39.79 13.20 6.50
CA TYR A 124 -41.15 13.61 6.81
C TYR A 124 -41.28 13.96 8.29
N GLN A 125 -41.96 15.07 8.60
CA GLN A 125 -42.30 15.43 9.97
C GLN A 125 -43.71 14.94 10.29
N ILE A 126 -43.80 13.89 11.12
CA ILE A 126 -45.10 13.33 11.55
C ILE A 126 -45.78 14.30 12.52
N GLU A 127 -45.03 14.73 13.53
CA GLU A 127 -45.44 15.74 14.50
C GLU A 127 -44.21 16.42 15.09
N ARG A 128 -44.40 17.38 15.98
CA ARG A 128 -43.27 18.10 16.60
C ARG A 128 -42.38 17.13 17.39
N GLY A 129 -41.14 16.96 16.94
CA GLY A 129 -40.15 16.09 17.58
C GLY A 129 -40.21 14.63 17.13
N LYS A 130 -41.06 14.27 16.16
CA LYS A 130 -41.09 12.93 15.56
C LYS A 130 -40.95 13.01 14.05
N PHE A 131 -39.96 12.30 13.54
CA PHE A 131 -39.49 12.40 12.17
C PHE A 131 -39.28 11.01 11.57
N ALA A 132 -39.74 10.82 10.34
CA ALA A 132 -39.55 9.57 9.59
C ALA A 132 -38.79 9.82 8.29
N ILE A 133 -37.82 8.98 7.99
CA ILE A 133 -37.12 8.95 6.71
C ILE A 133 -38.08 8.34 5.68
N PHE A 134 -38.20 8.94 4.50
CA PHE A 134 -38.99 8.37 3.41
C PHE A 134 -38.38 7.04 2.91
N PRO A 135 -39.19 6.08 2.44
CA PRO A 135 -38.71 4.78 1.98
C PRO A 135 -38.11 4.82 0.56
N ALA A 136 -37.88 6.01 0.00
CA ALA A 136 -37.20 6.22 -1.26
C ALA A 136 -36.16 7.32 -1.13
N GLU A 137 -35.02 7.12 -1.80
CA GLU A 137 -33.92 8.06 -1.88
C GLU A 137 -33.62 8.40 -3.35
N TRP A 138 -33.06 9.59 -3.57
CA TRP A 138 -32.66 10.02 -4.90
C TRP A 138 -31.21 9.70 -5.14
N ASN A 139 -30.91 8.90 -6.18
CA ASN A 139 -29.56 8.67 -6.65
C ASN A 139 -29.13 9.83 -7.55
N VAL A 140 -28.22 10.66 -7.06
CA VAL A 140 -27.78 11.88 -7.76
C VAL A 140 -26.96 11.53 -8.99
N GLU A 141 -26.17 10.47 -8.96
CA GLU A 141 -25.34 10.07 -10.10
C GLU A 141 -26.19 9.50 -11.23
N LYS A 142 -27.13 8.60 -10.90
CA LYS A 142 -28.01 7.94 -11.86
C LYS A 142 -29.23 8.78 -12.27
N GLN A 143 -29.51 9.87 -11.56
CA GLN A 143 -30.67 10.73 -11.79
C GLN A 143 -32.00 9.95 -11.76
N GLU A 144 -32.14 9.06 -10.77
CA GLU A 144 -33.31 8.20 -10.57
C GLU A 144 -33.66 8.01 -9.09
N TRP A 145 -34.93 7.67 -8.84
CA TRP A 145 -35.39 7.26 -7.52
C TRP A 145 -35.07 5.79 -7.28
N GLN A 146 -34.60 5.46 -6.08
CA GLN A 146 -34.35 4.08 -5.66
C GLN A 146 -34.92 3.84 -4.25
N PRO A 147 -35.31 2.59 -3.92
CA PRO A 147 -35.76 2.26 -2.57
C PRO A 147 -34.68 2.54 -1.52
N TYR A 148 -35.07 3.14 -0.40
CA TYR A 148 -34.21 3.23 0.79
C TYR A 148 -34.24 1.89 1.54
N ALA A 149 -33.05 1.34 1.81
CA ALA A 149 -32.85 -0.02 2.32
C ALA A 149 -33.19 -0.22 3.82
N ALA A 150 -34.28 0.36 4.32
CA ALA A 150 -34.83 0.02 5.63
C ALA A 150 -35.54 -1.34 5.53
N LYS A 151 -35.02 -2.35 6.22
CA LYS A 151 -35.32 -3.75 5.88
C LYS A 151 -36.67 -4.26 6.35
N GLU A 152 -37.32 -3.68 7.37
CA GLU A 152 -38.58 -4.23 7.91
C GLU A 152 -39.51 -3.19 8.58
N GLY A 153 -40.82 -3.37 8.43
CA GLY A 153 -41.88 -2.63 9.14
C GLY A 153 -42.61 -1.56 8.31
N GLU A 154 -43.72 -1.06 8.83
CA GLU A 154 -44.59 -0.10 8.13
C GLU A 154 -44.08 1.34 8.30
N TRP A 155 -43.86 2.05 7.18
CA TRP A 155 -43.66 3.49 7.19
C TRP A 155 -44.97 4.22 7.58
N PRO A 156 -44.94 5.33 8.35
CA PRO A 156 -43.77 6.00 8.91
C PRO A 156 -43.43 5.56 10.35
N THR A 157 -44.11 4.55 10.91
CA THR A 157 -44.07 4.27 12.36
C THR A 157 -43.00 3.26 12.79
N SER A 158 -42.48 2.45 11.86
CA SER A 158 -41.39 1.51 12.15
C SER A 158 -40.14 2.26 12.60
N THR A 159 -39.45 1.71 13.61
CA THR A 159 -38.16 2.23 14.08
C THR A 159 -37.09 2.23 13.01
N ALA A 160 -37.23 1.43 11.95
CA ALA A 160 -36.31 1.42 10.82
C ALA A 160 -36.32 2.73 10.01
N TYR A 161 -37.40 3.52 10.11
CA TYR A 161 -37.51 4.83 9.45
C TYR A 161 -37.36 6.00 10.43
N ASP A 162 -37.14 5.75 11.72
CA ASP A 162 -37.04 6.83 12.73
C ASP A 162 -35.76 7.65 12.52
N PHE A 163 -35.89 8.90 12.07
CA PHE A 163 -34.73 9.75 11.80
C PHE A 163 -33.94 10.04 13.07
N VAL A 164 -34.64 10.26 14.19
CA VAL A 164 -34.00 10.61 15.46
C VAL A 164 -33.12 9.46 15.93
N LYS A 165 -33.62 8.22 15.87
CA LYS A 165 -32.89 7.03 16.37
C LYS A 165 -31.80 6.51 15.46
N ASN A 166 -31.87 6.76 14.14
CA ASN A 166 -30.94 6.16 13.18
C ASN A 166 -29.93 7.14 12.59
N CYS A 167 -30.23 8.45 12.58
CA CYS A 167 -29.44 9.41 11.81
C CYS A 167 -29.12 10.70 12.54
N ALA A 168 -30.06 11.23 13.35
CA ALA A 168 -29.96 12.60 13.83
C ALA A 168 -28.68 12.89 14.63
N GLY A 169 -28.12 11.90 15.34
CA GLY A 169 -26.89 12.10 16.12
C GLY A 169 -25.68 12.52 15.29
N CYS A 170 -25.60 12.04 14.05
CA CYS A 170 -24.51 12.38 13.13
C CYS A 170 -24.87 13.52 12.15
N HIS A 171 -26.13 13.94 12.11
CA HIS A 171 -26.67 14.88 11.13
C HIS A 171 -27.20 16.18 11.75
N THR A 172 -27.06 16.37 13.07
CA THR A 172 -27.48 17.57 13.80
C THR A 172 -26.42 17.95 14.84
N THR A 173 -26.53 19.15 15.39
CA THR A 173 -25.70 19.60 16.53
C THR A 173 -26.55 19.75 17.78
N ASP A 174 -26.04 19.25 18.92
CA ASP A 174 -26.71 19.23 20.23
C ASP A 174 -28.06 18.50 20.23
N LEU A 175 -28.07 17.24 19.78
CA LEU A 175 -29.27 16.41 19.76
C LEU A 175 -29.71 16.00 21.17
N ASN A 176 -30.96 16.33 21.50
CA ASN A 176 -31.74 15.69 22.55
C ASN A 176 -32.62 14.58 21.96
N VAL A 177 -32.20 13.33 22.13
CA VAL A 177 -32.88 12.15 21.57
C VAL A 177 -34.30 12.00 22.13
N ASP A 178 -34.50 12.19 23.45
CA ASP A 178 -35.79 11.98 24.10
C ASP A 178 -36.89 12.91 23.57
N ARG A 179 -36.51 14.15 23.21
CA ARG A 179 -37.43 15.17 22.71
C ARG A 179 -37.46 15.27 21.19
N GLY A 180 -36.54 14.59 20.49
CA GLY A 180 -36.33 14.75 19.05
C GLY A 180 -36.07 16.22 18.68
N ARG A 181 -35.17 16.89 19.40
CA ARG A 181 -34.82 18.29 19.17
C ARG A 181 -33.32 18.48 19.17
N TRP A 182 -32.84 19.40 18.36
CA TRP A 182 -31.43 19.76 18.25
C TRP A 182 -31.28 21.29 18.25
N ARG A 183 -30.05 21.77 18.43
CA ARG A 183 -29.75 23.21 18.37
C ARG A 183 -29.67 23.69 16.93
N ASP A 184 -28.84 23.03 16.11
CA ASP A 184 -28.61 23.41 14.72
C ASP A 184 -28.80 22.22 13.76
N ASP A 185 -29.29 22.54 12.57
CA ASP A 185 -29.36 21.60 11.45
C ASP A 185 -27.95 21.34 10.90
N GLY A 186 -27.61 20.08 10.62
CA GLY A 186 -26.32 19.70 10.08
C GLY A 186 -25.24 19.55 11.16
N VAL A 187 -24.02 19.28 10.72
CA VAL A 187 -22.84 19.17 11.59
C VAL A 187 -22.19 20.55 11.67
N GLN A 188 -22.51 21.28 12.74
CA GLN A 188 -22.02 22.65 12.97
C GLN A 188 -20.82 22.70 13.92
N CYS A 189 -20.31 23.92 14.14
CA CYS A 189 -19.08 24.23 14.87
C CYS A 189 -18.92 23.41 16.16
N GLU A 190 -19.98 23.39 16.99
CA GLU A 190 -19.95 22.83 18.32
C GLU A 190 -19.99 21.29 18.35
N SER A 191 -20.33 20.62 17.24
CA SER A 191 -20.16 19.15 17.12
C SER A 191 -18.69 18.75 17.19
N CYS A 192 -17.79 19.62 16.74
CA CYS A 192 -16.33 19.39 16.75
C CYS A 192 -15.60 20.13 17.87
N HIS A 193 -16.07 21.34 18.21
CA HIS A 193 -15.42 22.22 19.17
C HIS A 193 -15.97 22.09 20.61
N GLY A 194 -17.11 21.42 20.77
CA GLY A 194 -17.85 21.35 22.02
C GLY A 194 -18.69 22.60 22.29
N PRO A 195 -19.41 22.64 23.42
CA PRO A 195 -20.29 23.76 23.76
C PRO A 195 -19.52 25.08 23.92
N GLY A 196 -19.98 26.13 23.23
CA GLY A 196 -19.25 27.39 23.03
C GLY A 196 -19.52 28.49 24.05
N SER A 197 -20.42 28.33 25.02
CA SER A 197 -20.83 29.43 25.90
C SER A 197 -19.67 30.08 26.67
N ILE A 198 -18.78 29.25 27.25
CA ILE A 198 -17.59 29.73 27.97
C ILE A 198 -16.63 30.46 27.03
N HIS A 199 -16.45 29.95 25.81
CA HIS A 199 -15.63 30.59 24.80
C HIS A 199 -16.18 31.97 24.41
N GLN A 200 -17.49 32.06 24.18
CA GLN A 200 -18.16 33.30 23.83
C GLN A 200 -17.99 34.34 24.94
N ASP A 201 -18.14 33.95 26.21
CA ASP A 201 -18.02 34.84 27.35
C ASP A 201 -16.58 35.34 27.54
N LEU A 202 -15.60 34.45 27.48
CA LEU A 202 -14.19 34.84 27.51
C LEU A 202 -13.81 35.75 26.32
N ALA A 203 -14.40 35.51 25.15
CA ALA A 203 -14.16 36.31 23.96
C ALA A 203 -14.78 37.71 24.05
N LYS A 204 -15.91 37.89 24.76
CA LYS A 204 -16.50 39.22 25.04
C LYS A 204 -15.55 40.10 25.84
N ASP A 205 -14.83 39.52 26.79
CA ASP A 205 -13.86 40.23 27.64
C ASP A 205 -12.50 40.45 26.95
N ALA A 206 -12.26 39.77 25.83
CA ALA A 206 -11.02 39.82 25.05
C ALA A 206 -11.21 40.45 23.65
N ARG A 207 -12.16 41.38 23.48
CA ARG A 207 -12.43 42.06 22.20
C ARG A 207 -11.48 43.24 21.91
N GLY A 208 -11.15 43.43 20.64
CA GLY A 208 -10.41 44.59 20.13
C GLY A 208 -8.88 44.44 20.19
N ASP A 209 -8.16 45.54 19.90
CA ASP A 209 -6.69 45.54 19.83
C ASP A 209 -5.98 45.49 21.20
N ASN A 210 -6.73 45.57 22.31
CA ASN A 210 -6.19 45.62 23.67
C ASN A 210 -6.23 44.28 24.41
N ALA A 211 -6.66 43.19 23.76
CA ALA A 211 -6.69 41.87 24.39
C ALA A 211 -5.27 41.39 24.73
N THR A 212 -5.07 40.93 25.96
CA THR A 212 -3.76 40.40 26.38
C THR A 212 -3.54 38.99 25.83
N ASP A 213 -2.27 38.60 25.73
CA ASP A 213 -1.89 37.24 25.32
C ASP A 213 -2.52 36.17 26.21
N GLU A 214 -2.61 36.42 27.52
CA GLU A 214 -3.23 35.51 28.49
C GLU A 214 -4.74 35.37 28.23
N GLN A 215 -5.44 36.47 27.96
CA GLN A 215 -6.87 36.44 27.63
C GLN A 215 -7.12 35.63 26.34
N LEU A 216 -6.33 35.90 25.29
CA LEU A 216 -6.45 35.17 24.02
C LEU A 216 -6.11 33.68 24.17
N ALA A 217 -5.16 33.33 25.05
CA ALA A 217 -4.87 31.93 25.36
C ALA A 217 -6.06 31.22 26.03
N LYS A 218 -6.71 31.87 27.01
CA LYS A 218 -7.91 31.34 27.68
C LYS A 218 -9.08 31.13 26.72
N VAL A 219 -9.34 32.11 25.84
CA VAL A 219 -10.38 31.99 24.80
C VAL A 219 -10.16 30.75 23.94
N ARG A 220 -8.91 30.47 23.55
CA ARG A 220 -8.57 29.33 22.68
C ARG A 220 -8.60 27.98 23.37
N SER A 221 -8.33 27.93 24.67
CA SER A 221 -8.41 26.69 25.44
C SER A 221 -9.84 26.34 25.85
N ALA A 222 -10.78 27.28 25.72
CA ALA A 222 -12.18 27.06 26.06
C ALA A 222 -12.97 26.25 25.01
N ILE A 223 -12.37 25.98 23.86
CA ILE A 223 -12.90 25.08 22.82
C ILE A 223 -11.87 24.02 22.48
N TRP A 224 -12.36 22.88 21.96
CA TRP A 224 -11.50 21.83 21.47
C TRP A 224 -10.82 22.22 20.15
N LYS A 225 -9.60 21.74 19.88
CA LYS A 225 -8.81 22.16 18.69
C LYS A 225 -8.89 21.20 17.50
N GLY A 226 -9.54 20.04 17.65
CA GLY A 226 -9.86 19.13 16.53
C GLY A 226 -8.74 18.18 16.08
N SER A 227 -7.58 18.13 16.75
CA SER A 227 -6.50 17.17 16.41
C SER A 227 -6.78 15.75 16.92
N ASP A 228 -7.76 15.56 17.80
CA ASP A 228 -8.16 14.23 18.27
C ASP A 228 -9.10 13.56 17.24
N PRO A 229 -8.70 12.42 16.67
CA PRO A 229 -9.49 11.73 15.64
C PRO A 229 -10.81 11.18 16.17
N GLN A 230 -10.97 11.02 17.48
CA GLN A 230 -12.23 10.58 18.10
C GLN A 230 -13.38 11.56 17.81
N VAL A 231 -13.08 12.85 17.63
CA VAL A 231 -14.08 13.85 17.26
C VAL A 231 -14.68 13.55 15.89
N CYS A 232 -13.87 13.04 14.95
CA CYS A 232 -14.36 12.59 13.65
C CYS A 232 -15.05 11.22 13.78
N GLY A 233 -14.46 10.34 14.61
CA GLY A 233 -14.95 9.00 14.88
C GLY A 233 -16.35 8.94 15.47
N GLN A 234 -16.83 9.99 16.13
CA GLN A 234 -18.20 10.04 16.67
C GLN A 234 -19.28 9.87 15.57
N CYS A 235 -18.97 10.23 14.32
CA CYS A 235 -19.87 10.11 13.17
C CYS A 235 -19.31 9.20 12.06
N HIS A 236 -17.99 9.27 11.80
CA HIS A 236 -17.32 8.48 10.77
C HIS A 236 -16.91 7.09 11.28
N SER A 237 -17.81 6.48 12.06
CA SER A 237 -17.66 5.10 12.50
C SER A 237 -18.98 4.34 12.46
N GLN A 238 -18.87 3.01 12.38
CA GLN A 238 -19.97 2.10 12.68
C GLN A 238 -19.73 1.49 14.06
N GLY A 239 -20.78 1.47 14.88
CA GLY A 239 -20.72 0.98 16.24
C GLY A 239 -22.06 1.09 16.94
N THR A 240 -22.04 0.95 18.26
CA THR A 240 -23.23 1.02 19.09
C THR A 240 -22.89 1.74 20.39
N ASN A 241 -23.76 2.68 20.75
CA ASN A 241 -23.76 3.32 22.05
C ASN A 241 -24.12 2.30 23.12
N THR A 242 -23.26 2.15 24.12
CA THR A 242 -23.42 1.09 25.12
C THR A 242 -24.63 1.32 26.02
N ALA A 243 -24.99 2.58 26.32
CA ALA A 243 -26.08 2.90 27.22
C ALA A 243 -27.45 2.86 26.54
N SER A 244 -27.55 3.43 25.33
CA SER A 244 -28.82 3.61 24.61
C SER A 244 -29.08 2.57 23.53
N GLY A 245 -28.06 1.84 23.07
CA GLY A 245 -28.15 0.93 21.93
C GLY A 245 -28.25 1.63 20.57
N LEU A 246 -28.11 2.96 20.53
CA LEU A 246 -28.16 3.75 19.30
C LEU A 246 -26.89 3.59 18.45
N PRO A 247 -26.93 3.81 17.13
CA PRO A 247 -25.78 3.66 16.25
C PRO A 247 -24.76 4.83 16.34
N TYR A 248 -24.94 5.77 17.28
CA TYR A 248 -24.06 6.93 17.48
C TYR A 248 -23.94 7.31 18.97
N PRO A 249 -22.86 7.96 19.40
CA PRO A 249 -22.56 8.22 20.80
C PRO A 249 -23.23 9.50 21.35
N THR A 250 -24.40 9.38 21.98
CA THR A 250 -25.20 10.53 22.47
C THR A 250 -24.56 11.32 23.62
N GLU A 251 -23.68 10.70 24.39
CA GLU A 251 -23.04 11.29 25.57
C GLU A 251 -21.64 11.82 25.26
N TYR A 252 -21.11 11.49 24.08
CA TYR A 252 -19.78 11.94 23.69
C TYR A 252 -19.76 13.45 23.50
N ARG A 253 -18.69 14.07 24.00
CA ARG A 253 -18.35 15.47 23.75
C ARG A 253 -16.87 15.56 23.38
N PRO A 254 -16.46 16.50 22.50
CA PRO A 254 -15.06 16.71 22.18
C PRO A 254 -14.19 16.83 23.44
N GLY A 255 -13.11 16.05 23.49
CA GLY A 255 -12.23 15.90 24.66
C GLY A 255 -12.53 14.69 25.56
N MET A 256 -13.66 14.01 25.36
CA MET A 256 -13.93 12.71 25.99
C MET A 256 -13.23 11.56 25.24
N LYS A 257 -13.16 10.39 25.88
CA LYS A 257 -12.76 9.14 25.24
C LYS A 257 -13.98 8.51 24.58
N LEU A 258 -14.01 8.51 23.24
CA LEU A 258 -15.09 7.91 22.46
C LEU A 258 -15.18 6.41 22.72
N LEU A 259 -14.04 5.72 22.70
CA LEU A 259 -13.95 4.27 22.87
C LEU A 259 -13.88 3.85 24.35
N ASP A 260 -14.37 4.69 25.25
CA ASP A 260 -14.70 4.21 26.59
C ASP A 260 -15.86 3.20 26.45
N PRO A 261 -15.77 1.99 27.03
CA PRO A 261 -16.82 1.00 26.93
C PRO A 261 -18.19 1.47 27.41
N ALA A 262 -18.28 2.51 28.25
CA ALA A 262 -19.55 3.10 28.67
C ALA A 262 -20.16 4.06 27.63
N VAL A 263 -19.39 4.49 26.63
CA VAL A 263 -19.78 5.50 25.64
C VAL A 263 -20.09 4.86 24.29
N PHE A 264 -19.10 4.24 23.64
CA PHE A 264 -19.27 3.72 22.28
C PHE A 264 -18.39 2.50 22.01
N THR A 265 -19.00 1.47 21.42
CA THR A 265 -18.30 0.25 21.00
C THR A 265 -18.37 0.13 19.48
N LEU A 266 -17.21 0.08 18.82
CA LEU A 266 -17.14 -0.11 17.37
C LEU A 266 -17.59 -1.51 16.96
N VAL A 267 -18.10 -1.63 15.73
CA VAL A 267 -18.39 -2.94 15.13
C VAL A 267 -17.11 -3.80 15.07
N ASN A 268 -17.26 -5.09 15.37
CA ASN A 268 -16.16 -6.04 15.39
C ASN A 268 -15.63 -6.28 13.98
N GLU A 269 -14.30 -6.39 13.83
CA GLU A 269 -13.60 -6.64 12.56
C GLU A 269 -13.93 -7.98 11.89
N GLU A 270 -14.41 -8.94 12.67
CA GLU A 270 -14.86 -10.25 12.19
C GLU A 270 -16.29 -10.21 11.63
N ASP A 271 -17.01 -9.08 11.73
CA ASP A 271 -18.37 -8.95 11.23
C ASP A 271 -18.39 -8.83 9.69
N PRO A 272 -18.87 -9.87 8.96
CA PRO A 272 -18.84 -9.89 7.50
C PRO A 272 -19.87 -8.96 6.84
N VAL A 273 -20.77 -8.36 7.63
CA VAL A 273 -21.68 -7.30 7.17
C VAL A 273 -20.90 -5.99 7.02
N HIS A 274 -20.01 -5.68 7.97
CA HIS A 274 -19.30 -4.41 8.06
C HIS A 274 -17.91 -4.44 7.45
N TRP A 275 -17.28 -5.61 7.35
CA TRP A 275 -15.91 -5.76 6.89
C TRP A 275 -15.81 -6.69 5.70
N TRP A 276 -14.97 -6.28 4.75
CA TRP A 276 -14.35 -7.16 3.77
C TRP A 276 -13.16 -7.88 4.41
N VAL A 277 -12.47 -8.70 3.62
CA VAL A 277 -11.21 -9.30 4.05
C VAL A 277 -10.16 -8.24 4.37
N LYS A 278 -9.22 -8.58 5.26
CA LYS A 278 -8.01 -7.79 5.55
C LYS A 278 -8.24 -6.38 6.10
N GLY A 279 -9.42 -6.06 6.65
CA GLY A 279 -9.66 -4.80 7.36
C GLY A 279 -10.13 -3.64 6.47
N HIS A 280 -10.57 -3.93 5.24
CA HIS A 280 -11.31 -2.95 4.43
C HIS A 280 -12.79 -2.95 4.82
N ALA A 281 -13.41 -1.79 4.94
CA ALA A 281 -14.80 -1.67 5.34
C ALA A 281 -15.77 -1.82 4.16
N LYS A 282 -16.87 -2.55 4.43
CA LYS A 282 -17.99 -2.86 3.53
C LYS A 282 -19.22 -1.98 3.74
N SER A 283 -19.29 -1.30 4.89
CA SER A 283 -20.39 -0.38 5.22
C SER A 283 -19.99 1.09 5.10
N PRO A 284 -20.97 2.00 4.92
CA PRO A 284 -20.73 3.44 4.96
C PRO A 284 -20.19 3.93 6.32
N ASN A 285 -19.54 5.09 6.33
CA ASN A 285 -19.07 5.78 7.54
C ASN A 285 -18.14 4.94 8.43
N MET A 286 -17.16 4.24 7.86
CA MET A 286 -16.20 3.41 8.61
C MET A 286 -14.76 3.91 8.51
N GLN A 287 -14.54 5.18 8.13
CA GLN A 287 -13.21 5.75 7.98
C GLN A 287 -12.41 5.70 9.29
N TYR A 288 -13.05 5.94 10.44
CA TYR A 288 -12.39 5.85 11.75
C TYR A 288 -12.08 4.39 12.12
N ASN A 289 -12.99 3.45 11.83
CA ASN A 289 -12.76 2.02 12.04
C ASN A 289 -11.52 1.55 11.25
N GLU A 290 -11.44 1.89 9.97
CA GLU A 290 -10.29 1.57 9.11
C GLU A 290 -9.00 2.27 9.55
N TRP A 291 -9.08 3.55 9.91
CA TRP A 291 -7.92 4.34 10.34
C TRP A 291 -7.23 3.75 11.58
N LEU A 292 -7.99 3.21 12.54
CA LEU A 292 -7.43 2.53 13.72
C LEU A 292 -6.55 1.32 13.37
N GLN A 293 -6.83 0.71 12.21
CA GLN A 293 -6.06 -0.43 11.70
C GLN A 293 -4.81 0.00 10.96
N ASP A 294 -4.88 1.17 10.34
CA ASP A 294 -3.84 1.75 9.52
C ASP A 294 -2.58 2.17 10.32
N GLY A 295 -1.44 2.23 9.63
CA GLY A 295 -0.17 2.69 10.21
C GLY A 295 -0.20 4.15 10.67
N HIS A 296 -1.02 5.00 10.06
CA HIS A 296 -1.14 6.42 10.42
C HIS A 296 -1.60 6.61 11.87
N SER A 297 -2.56 5.80 12.35
CA SER A 297 -3.03 5.88 13.74
C SER A 297 -1.94 5.52 14.76
N LYS A 298 -0.99 4.67 14.34
CA LYS A 298 0.11 4.16 15.16
C LYS A 298 1.41 4.96 14.96
N ALA A 299 1.45 5.92 14.05
CA ALA A 299 2.67 6.63 13.64
C ALA A 299 3.47 7.21 14.81
N LEU A 300 2.81 7.88 15.76
CA LEU A 300 3.45 8.45 16.94
C LEU A 300 3.94 7.37 17.92
N THR A 301 3.14 6.32 18.14
CA THR A 301 3.52 5.20 19.03
C THR A 301 4.75 4.47 18.49
N THR A 302 4.77 4.20 17.18
CA THR A 302 5.93 3.62 16.49
C THR A 302 7.16 4.50 16.64
N LEU A 303 7.01 5.82 16.46
CA LEU A 303 8.12 6.78 16.64
C LEU A 303 8.65 6.76 18.08
N LYS A 304 7.78 6.85 19.09
CA LYS A 304 8.19 6.86 20.50
C LYS A 304 8.87 5.54 20.94
N GLY A 305 8.62 4.45 20.23
CA GLY A 305 9.31 3.17 20.43
C GLY A 305 10.73 3.12 19.86
N SER A 306 11.12 4.07 19.00
CA SER A 306 12.43 4.10 18.36
C SER A 306 13.49 4.76 19.24
N THR A 307 14.68 4.15 19.31
CA THR A 307 15.84 4.74 20.01
C THR A 307 16.43 5.95 19.30
N ASN A 308 16.10 6.14 18.01
CA ASN A 308 16.59 7.23 17.18
C ASN A 308 15.57 8.37 17.03
N ALA A 309 14.47 8.33 17.79
CA ALA A 309 13.43 9.33 17.72
C ALA A 309 13.97 10.71 18.10
N THR A 310 13.73 11.70 17.24
CA THR A 310 14.01 13.11 17.52
C THR A 310 12.74 13.94 17.36
N GLN A 311 12.74 15.16 17.90
CA GLN A 311 11.60 16.06 17.78
C GLN A 311 11.26 16.39 16.31
N ASN A 312 12.26 16.43 15.41
CA ASN A 312 12.04 16.69 13.98
C ASN A 312 11.18 15.61 13.32
N CYS A 313 11.22 14.37 13.82
CA CYS A 313 10.42 13.26 13.32
C CYS A 313 8.90 13.51 13.50
N LEU A 314 8.49 14.35 14.46
CA LEU A 314 7.09 14.65 14.71
C LEU A 314 6.40 15.33 13.52
N SER A 315 7.15 15.97 12.62
CA SER A 315 6.62 16.60 11.40
C SER A 315 5.82 15.64 10.50
N CYS A 316 6.17 14.34 10.50
CA CYS A 316 5.47 13.31 9.73
C CYS A 316 4.78 12.26 10.63
N HIS A 317 4.89 12.40 11.95
CA HIS A 317 4.40 11.41 12.91
C HIS A 317 3.40 11.98 13.93
N SER A 318 3.10 13.29 13.91
CA SER A 318 2.16 13.90 14.85
C SER A 318 1.36 15.06 14.25
N SER A 319 0.04 14.90 14.26
CA SER A 319 -0.91 15.91 13.76
C SER A 319 -0.95 17.15 14.65
N ASP A 320 -0.93 16.96 15.96
CA ASP A 320 -0.98 18.04 16.95
C ASP A 320 0.33 18.84 16.98
N TYR A 321 1.47 18.21 16.71
CA TYR A 321 2.74 18.91 16.48
C TYR A 321 2.63 19.83 15.25
N ASN A 322 2.14 19.31 14.13
CA ASN A 322 1.98 20.08 12.89
C ASN A 322 1.00 21.24 13.05
N ALA A 323 -0.16 21.02 13.68
CA ALA A 323 -1.14 22.07 13.96
C ALA A 323 -0.59 23.15 14.91
N THR A 324 0.21 22.75 15.89
CA THR A 324 0.88 23.67 16.82
C THR A 324 1.93 24.51 16.11
N ASN A 325 2.78 23.91 15.28
CA ASN A 325 3.78 24.65 14.50
C ASN A 325 3.13 25.60 13.48
N ALA A 326 2.04 25.19 12.82
CA ALA A 326 1.27 26.09 11.95
C ALA A 326 0.72 27.29 12.73
N SER A 327 0.30 27.09 14.00
CA SER A 327 -0.13 28.16 14.90
C SER A 327 1.01 29.10 15.29
N ILE A 328 2.22 28.56 15.53
CA ILE A 328 3.42 29.35 15.83
C ILE A 328 3.78 30.23 14.64
N GLU A 329 3.82 29.67 13.43
CA GLU A 329 4.13 30.42 12.21
C GLU A 329 3.07 31.50 11.92
N ALA A 330 1.78 31.21 12.17
CA ALA A 330 0.72 32.20 12.04
C ALA A 330 0.87 33.39 13.00
N VAL A 331 1.41 33.17 14.21
CA VAL A 331 1.72 34.28 15.12
C VAL A 331 2.93 35.06 14.63
N LYS A 332 4.00 34.36 14.23
CA LYS A 332 5.24 35.01 13.73
C LYS A 332 5.00 35.88 12.51
N ASN A 333 4.15 35.45 11.57
CA ASN A 333 3.84 36.21 10.37
C ASN A 333 2.70 37.24 10.57
N GLY A 334 2.18 37.38 11.79
CA GLY A 334 1.16 38.37 12.14
C GLY A 334 -0.26 38.02 11.69
N THR A 335 -0.51 36.85 11.10
CA THR A 335 -1.87 36.41 10.71
C THR A 335 -2.70 35.94 11.89
N ARG A 336 -2.08 35.70 13.05
CA ARG A 336 -2.73 35.34 14.32
C ARG A 336 -2.22 36.23 15.45
N LYS A 337 -3.15 36.88 16.16
CA LYS A 337 -2.84 37.70 17.35
C LYS A 337 -2.46 36.85 18.57
N GLY A 338 -1.74 37.43 19.52
CA GLY A 338 -1.43 36.82 20.81
C GLY A 338 -0.09 36.06 20.84
N ALA A 339 0.31 35.56 22.01
CA ALA A 339 1.53 34.77 22.15
C ALA A 339 1.49 33.46 21.34
N ALA A 340 2.63 33.10 20.75
CA ALA A 340 2.81 31.82 20.07
C ALA A 340 2.80 30.69 21.11
N PRO A 341 2.11 29.56 20.85
CA PRO A 341 2.21 28.41 21.73
C PRO A 341 3.62 27.83 21.71
N GLU A 342 4.00 27.08 22.74
CA GLU A 342 5.24 26.31 22.73
C GLU A 342 5.11 25.15 21.73
N SER A 343 6.21 24.84 21.03
CA SER A 343 6.25 23.68 20.12
C SER A 343 6.22 22.39 20.92
N LEU A 344 5.53 21.36 20.42
CA LEU A 344 5.43 20.08 21.12
C LEU A 344 6.74 19.29 21.00
N THR A 345 7.01 18.47 22.02
CA THR A 345 8.14 17.54 22.12
C THR A 345 7.66 16.10 21.94
N LEU A 346 8.58 15.13 21.94
CA LEU A 346 8.23 13.71 21.90
C LEU A 346 7.37 13.30 23.12
N GLU A 347 7.58 13.95 24.25
CA GLU A 347 6.83 13.71 25.48
C GLU A 347 5.43 14.33 25.42
N THR A 348 5.29 15.53 24.85
CA THR A 348 4.04 16.30 24.89
C THR A 348 3.13 16.08 23.68
N ALA A 349 3.65 15.59 22.55
CA ALA A 349 2.83 15.18 21.41
C ALA A 349 1.92 14.00 21.80
N GLN A 350 0.65 14.08 21.43
CA GLN A 350 -0.40 13.17 21.86
C GLN A 350 -0.95 12.30 20.72
N TYR A 351 -1.02 12.84 19.49
CA TYR A 351 -1.71 12.17 18.39
C TYR A 351 -0.77 11.84 17.25
N GLY A 352 -0.98 10.68 16.62
CA GLY A 352 -0.32 10.25 15.39
C GLY A 352 -0.72 11.08 14.18
N ILE A 353 -0.72 10.46 13.00
CA ILE A 353 -1.33 11.05 11.82
C ILE A 353 -2.84 10.77 11.87
N THR A 354 -3.63 11.84 11.89
CA THR A 354 -5.08 11.84 12.13
C THR A 354 -5.82 12.43 10.94
N CYS A 355 -7.15 12.42 10.99
CA CYS A 355 -8.01 12.96 9.94
C CYS A 355 -7.62 14.39 9.51
N THR A 356 -7.27 15.26 10.46
CA THR A 356 -6.93 16.67 10.20
C THR A 356 -5.54 16.90 9.61
N SER A 357 -4.71 15.85 9.51
CA SER A 357 -3.49 15.91 8.69
C SER A 357 -3.81 15.94 7.19
N CYS A 358 -4.96 15.37 6.80
CA CYS A 358 -5.37 15.21 5.40
C CYS A 358 -6.56 16.10 5.04
N HIS A 359 -7.48 16.32 5.98
CA HIS A 359 -8.74 17.04 5.77
C HIS A 359 -8.78 18.37 6.54
N ASP A 360 -9.24 19.41 5.88
CA ASP A 360 -9.59 20.70 6.48
C ASP A 360 -11.11 20.73 6.75
N PRO A 361 -11.57 20.60 8.01
CA PRO A 361 -13.00 20.58 8.31
C PRO A 361 -13.70 21.92 8.00
N HIS A 362 -12.94 22.99 7.74
CA HIS A 362 -13.44 24.35 7.57
C HIS A 362 -13.34 24.87 6.13
N LEU A 363 -12.62 24.17 5.24
CA LEU A 363 -12.19 24.64 3.92
C LEU A 363 -11.52 26.02 3.97
N LYS A 364 -10.19 26.12 3.97
CA LYS A 364 -9.55 27.42 3.71
C LYS A 364 -10.00 27.97 2.37
N ALA A 365 -10.64 29.14 2.40
CA ALA A 365 -10.87 30.00 1.25
C ALA A 365 -9.52 30.37 0.60
N LYS A 366 -8.94 29.48 -0.19
CA LYS A 366 -7.99 29.90 -1.21
C LYS A 366 -8.84 30.39 -2.37
N GLU A 367 -8.80 31.71 -2.60
CA GLU A 367 -9.36 32.34 -3.80
C GLU A 367 -8.95 31.50 -5.02
N ASN A 368 -9.95 30.96 -5.71
CA ASN A 368 -9.82 30.18 -6.96
C ASN A 368 -9.30 28.73 -6.86
N ALA A 369 -9.21 28.12 -5.68
CA ALA A 369 -9.11 26.67 -5.62
C ALA A 369 -10.53 26.08 -5.78
N PRO A 370 -10.80 25.19 -6.77
CA PRO A 370 -12.05 24.46 -6.78
C PRO A 370 -12.20 23.76 -5.44
N LEU A 371 -13.42 23.70 -4.89
CA LEU A 371 -13.76 22.86 -3.75
C LEU A 371 -13.10 21.50 -4.01
N THR A 372 -12.01 21.18 -3.32
CA THR A 372 -11.46 19.83 -3.47
C THR A 372 -12.52 18.94 -2.86
N ASP A 373 -12.97 17.96 -3.65
CA ASP A 373 -14.22 17.22 -3.48
C ASP A 373 -14.44 16.56 -2.10
N TYR A 374 -13.42 16.56 -1.24
CA TYR A 374 -13.36 15.90 0.07
C TYR A 374 -12.69 16.77 1.16
N SER A 375 -12.64 18.08 0.96
CA SER A 375 -12.01 19.03 1.88
C SER A 375 -10.55 18.71 2.21
N LEU A 376 -9.75 18.36 1.20
CA LEU A 376 -8.34 18.00 1.40
C LEU A 376 -7.48 19.26 1.60
N VAL A 377 -6.49 19.17 2.50
CA VAL A 377 -5.56 20.29 2.80
C VAL A 377 -4.59 20.59 1.64
N ALA A 378 -4.41 19.62 0.74
CA ALA A 378 -3.57 19.70 -0.45
C ALA A 378 -4.11 18.77 -1.56
N GLU A 379 -3.53 18.85 -2.75
CA GLU A 379 -3.78 17.87 -3.82
C GLU A 379 -3.35 16.45 -3.35
N PRO A 380 -4.12 15.38 -3.67
CA PRO A 380 -3.90 14.04 -3.13
C PRO A 380 -2.48 13.48 -3.25
N TYR A 381 -1.85 13.59 -4.43
CA TYR A 381 -0.49 13.08 -4.62
C TYR A 381 0.51 13.84 -3.72
N THR A 382 0.40 15.17 -3.71
CA THR A 382 1.21 16.05 -2.86
C THR A 382 1.05 15.72 -1.38
N LEU A 383 -0.16 15.40 -0.94
CA LEU A 383 -0.45 15.02 0.44
C LEU A 383 0.33 13.76 0.86
N CYS A 384 0.27 12.70 0.06
CA CYS A 384 1.00 11.47 0.32
C CYS A 384 2.53 11.70 0.33
N THR A 385 3.04 12.37 -0.72
CA THR A 385 4.48 12.57 -0.89
C THR A 385 5.07 13.61 0.05
N SER A 386 4.25 14.37 0.80
CA SER A 386 4.74 15.31 1.81
C SER A 386 5.42 14.62 3.01
N CYS A 387 5.03 13.36 3.26
CA CYS A 387 5.60 12.52 4.31
C CYS A 387 6.34 11.31 3.71
N HIS A 388 5.80 10.69 2.66
CA HIS A 388 6.38 9.51 1.99
C HIS A 388 7.41 9.89 0.92
N SER A 389 8.45 10.60 1.35
CA SER A 389 9.59 10.99 0.54
C SER A 389 10.86 10.88 1.36
N ASP A 390 11.99 10.66 0.71
CA ASP A 390 13.28 10.75 1.37
C ASP A 390 13.52 12.20 1.80
N ASN A 391 13.63 12.41 3.11
CA ASN A 391 13.80 13.74 3.69
C ASN A 391 15.10 13.80 4.49
N TYR A 392 15.60 15.02 4.69
CA TYR A 392 16.85 15.29 5.40
C TYR A 392 16.77 15.05 6.92
N ILE A 393 15.70 14.43 7.43
CA ILE A 393 15.52 14.16 8.86
C ILE A 393 16.31 12.91 9.28
N THR A 394 16.44 11.93 8.39
CA THR A 394 17.16 10.67 8.64
C THR A 394 18.52 10.66 7.94
N THR A 395 19.45 9.87 8.47
CA THR A 395 20.73 9.58 7.80
C THR A 395 20.54 8.41 6.85
N GLY A 396 20.46 8.70 5.54
CA GLY A 396 20.23 7.71 4.48
C GLY A 396 18.74 7.54 4.10
N PRO A 397 18.45 6.78 3.03
CA PRO A 397 17.11 6.66 2.49
C PRO A 397 16.10 6.14 3.52
N HIS A 398 15.03 6.90 3.75
CA HIS A 398 13.93 6.50 4.63
C HIS A 398 12.60 6.81 3.95
N HIS A 399 11.78 5.76 3.76
CA HIS A 399 10.55 5.78 2.96
C HIS A 399 10.63 6.63 1.67
N PRO A 400 11.61 6.39 0.77
CA PRO A 400 11.81 7.11 -0.48
C PRO A 400 10.77 6.77 -1.56
N VAL A 401 9.50 6.67 -1.17
CA VAL A 401 8.39 6.21 -2.03
C VAL A 401 8.20 7.17 -3.20
N LYS A 402 8.21 8.48 -2.93
CA LYS A 402 8.17 9.52 -3.97
C LYS A 402 9.32 9.35 -4.96
N GLU A 403 10.55 9.27 -4.46
CA GLU A 403 11.75 9.18 -5.27
C GLU A 403 11.76 7.90 -6.13
N MET A 404 11.31 6.76 -5.58
CA MET A 404 11.16 5.51 -6.32
C MET A 404 10.12 5.61 -7.42
N PHE A 405 8.94 6.16 -7.10
CA PHE A 405 7.82 6.28 -8.04
C PHE A 405 8.13 7.26 -9.18
N GLU A 406 8.73 8.41 -8.85
CA GLU A 406 9.17 9.42 -9.83
C GLU A 406 10.44 9.00 -10.58
N GLY A 407 11.15 7.98 -10.11
CA GLY A 407 12.42 7.52 -10.68
C GLY A 407 13.54 8.52 -10.53
N ILE A 408 13.59 9.21 -9.39
CA ILE A 408 14.66 10.16 -9.08
C ILE A 408 15.95 9.37 -8.86
N GLN A 409 17.01 9.81 -9.53
CA GLN A 409 18.32 9.22 -9.38
C GLN A 409 18.84 9.39 -7.95
N VAL A 410 19.13 8.29 -7.25
CA VAL A 410 19.67 8.30 -5.88
C VAL A 410 21.14 7.93 -5.75
N VAL A 411 21.71 7.30 -6.78
CA VAL A 411 23.14 6.98 -6.85
C VAL A 411 23.69 7.34 -8.24
N GLU A 412 24.94 7.78 -8.30
CA GLU A 412 25.56 8.21 -9.56
C GLU A 412 25.72 7.06 -10.56
N GLN A 413 25.83 5.83 -10.06
CA GLN A 413 26.09 4.63 -10.86
C GLN A 413 24.89 4.19 -11.71
N VAL A 414 23.66 4.59 -11.33
CA VAL A 414 22.43 4.12 -11.99
C VAL A 414 21.54 5.31 -12.30
N GLN A 415 21.27 5.53 -13.58
CA GLN A 415 20.36 6.57 -14.02
C GLN A 415 18.96 6.33 -13.45
N GLY A 416 18.35 7.37 -12.90
CA GLY A 416 16.96 7.33 -12.45
C GLY A 416 16.01 7.03 -13.60
N GLU A 417 15.08 6.10 -13.39
CA GLU A 417 14.07 5.73 -14.38
C GLU A 417 12.68 5.89 -13.78
N PRO A 418 11.85 6.83 -14.27
CA PRO A 418 10.48 7.02 -13.76
C PRO A 418 9.59 5.79 -13.94
N SER A 419 8.71 5.56 -12.96
CA SER A 419 7.67 4.52 -13.08
C SER A 419 6.74 4.85 -14.25
N LYS A 420 6.28 3.82 -14.97
CA LYS A 420 5.32 4.01 -16.07
C LYS A 420 4.01 4.60 -15.58
N HIS A 421 3.58 4.24 -14.37
CA HIS A 421 2.41 4.82 -13.72
C HIS A 421 2.56 6.32 -13.45
N PHE A 422 3.77 6.78 -13.12
CA PHE A 422 4.05 8.20 -12.92
C PHE A 422 4.07 9.00 -14.24
N THR A 423 4.68 8.45 -15.29
CA THR A 423 4.84 9.15 -16.58
C THR A 423 3.60 9.12 -17.48
N SER A 424 2.64 8.25 -17.19
CA SER A 424 1.43 8.12 -18.01
C SER A 424 0.54 9.34 -17.83
N GLU A 425 0.05 9.89 -18.94
CA GLU A 425 -0.94 10.97 -18.90
C GLU A 425 -2.20 10.47 -18.17
N ASN A 426 -2.59 11.15 -17.09
CA ASN A 426 -3.65 10.70 -16.17
C ASN A 426 -3.42 9.30 -15.55
N GLY A 427 -2.15 8.89 -15.42
CA GLY A 427 -1.77 7.62 -14.80
C GLY A 427 -2.18 7.51 -13.33
N PRO A 428 -2.21 6.28 -12.78
CA PRO A 428 -2.61 6.04 -11.41
C PRO A 428 -1.69 6.77 -10.42
N ARG A 429 -2.26 7.25 -9.33
CA ARG A 429 -1.58 7.94 -8.23
C ARG A 429 -1.61 7.07 -6.98
N CYS A 430 -0.99 7.56 -5.89
CA CYS A 430 -0.95 6.84 -4.61
C CYS A 430 -2.34 6.39 -4.17
N THR A 431 -3.34 7.28 -4.25
CA THR A 431 -4.73 6.98 -3.86
C THR A 431 -5.41 5.97 -4.77
N THR A 432 -4.97 5.80 -6.02
CA THR A 432 -5.55 4.81 -6.94
C THR A 432 -5.32 3.39 -6.42
N CYS A 433 -4.13 3.11 -5.89
CA CYS A 433 -3.79 1.78 -5.39
C CYS A 433 -4.03 1.61 -3.88
N HIS A 434 -3.73 2.64 -3.10
CA HIS A 434 -3.80 2.56 -1.63
C HIS A 434 -5.16 2.97 -1.05
N MET A 435 -5.97 3.72 -1.81
CA MET A 435 -7.30 4.16 -1.39
C MET A 435 -8.37 3.92 -2.46
N PRO A 436 -8.47 2.72 -3.07
CA PRO A 436 -9.45 2.45 -4.10
C PRO A 436 -10.88 2.71 -3.60
N SER A 437 -11.74 3.18 -4.49
CA SER A 437 -13.17 3.37 -4.19
C SER A 437 -13.88 2.02 -4.15
N LEU A 438 -14.49 1.72 -3.01
CA LEU A 438 -15.25 0.50 -2.77
C LEU A 438 -16.74 0.81 -2.77
N GLN A 439 -17.54 -0.09 -3.35
CA GLN A 439 -18.99 -0.04 -3.25
C GLN A 439 -19.40 -0.38 -1.81
N VAL A 440 -20.17 0.50 -1.17
CA VAL A 440 -20.71 0.33 0.17
C VAL A 440 -22.22 0.62 0.16
N GLY A 441 -23.04 -0.43 0.15
CA GLY A 441 -24.49 -0.29 -0.06
C GLY A 441 -24.80 0.33 -1.43
N SER A 442 -25.56 1.43 -1.47
CA SER A 442 -25.86 2.19 -2.69
C SER A 442 -24.83 3.28 -3.03
N GLU A 443 -23.76 3.41 -2.23
CA GLU A 443 -22.78 4.50 -2.30
C GLU A 443 -21.36 3.99 -2.64
N GLN A 444 -20.47 4.91 -3.00
CA GLN A 444 -19.06 4.65 -3.28
C GLN A 444 -18.17 5.37 -2.26
N ARG A 445 -17.15 4.69 -1.75
CA ARG A 445 -16.27 5.23 -0.70
C ARG A 445 -14.83 4.75 -0.87
N ALA A 446 -13.88 5.69 -0.88
CA ALA A 446 -12.46 5.37 -0.80
C ALA A 446 -12.11 4.73 0.55
N THR A 447 -11.44 3.58 0.53
CA THR A 447 -10.87 2.95 1.74
C THR A 447 -9.85 3.88 2.40
N HIS A 448 -9.89 3.96 3.73
CA HIS A 448 -8.91 4.66 4.57
C HIS A 448 -7.97 3.68 5.27
N PHE A 449 -8.14 2.38 5.03
CA PHE A 449 -7.09 1.40 5.26
C PHE A 449 -6.19 1.39 4.03
N THR A 450 -4.97 1.92 4.18
CA THR A 450 -4.09 2.28 3.06
C THR A 450 -3.29 1.11 2.49
N SER A 451 -3.49 -0.10 3.00
CA SER A 451 -2.94 -1.30 2.38
C SER A 451 -3.66 -1.57 1.05
N PRO A 452 -2.96 -1.80 -0.07
CA PRO A 452 -3.63 -2.09 -1.33
C PRO A 452 -4.44 -3.39 -1.27
N LEU A 453 -5.63 -3.37 -1.87
CA LEU A 453 -6.39 -4.60 -2.16
C LEU A 453 -5.74 -5.28 -3.37
N LEU A 454 -5.11 -6.44 -3.14
CA LEU A 454 -4.50 -7.24 -4.20
C LEU A 454 -5.53 -8.22 -4.80
N PRO A 455 -5.32 -8.72 -6.04
CA PRO A 455 -6.26 -9.64 -6.68
C PRO A 455 -6.59 -10.91 -5.86
N ASP A 456 -5.63 -11.47 -5.12
CA ASP A 456 -5.89 -12.61 -4.21
C ASP A 456 -6.90 -12.28 -3.09
N ASN A 457 -7.04 -11.01 -2.72
CA ASN A 457 -7.99 -10.58 -1.69
C ASN A 457 -9.44 -10.53 -2.22
N THR A 458 -9.61 -10.43 -3.53
CA THR A 458 -10.91 -10.25 -4.18
C THR A 458 -11.37 -11.49 -4.93
N ALA A 459 -10.48 -12.46 -5.14
CA ALA A 459 -10.80 -13.75 -5.76
C ALA A 459 -11.99 -14.44 -5.07
N GLY A 460 -13.10 -14.57 -5.81
CA GLY A 460 -14.33 -15.20 -5.32
C GLY A 460 -15.17 -14.36 -4.36
N VAL A 461 -14.87 -13.06 -4.22
CA VAL A 461 -15.63 -12.13 -3.38
C VAL A 461 -16.51 -11.24 -4.26
N ASP A 462 -17.79 -11.60 -4.36
CA ASP A 462 -18.75 -10.83 -5.16
C ASP A 462 -18.83 -9.36 -4.72
N GLY A 463 -18.63 -8.45 -5.69
CA GLY A 463 -18.77 -7.00 -5.50
C GLY A 463 -17.54 -6.28 -4.98
N LEU A 464 -16.45 -6.98 -4.65
CA LEU A 464 -15.17 -6.37 -4.26
C LEU A 464 -14.19 -6.37 -5.44
N LYS A 465 -13.66 -5.19 -5.79
CA LYS A 465 -12.66 -5.03 -6.86
C LYS A 465 -11.29 -4.72 -6.24
N ASP A 466 -10.24 -5.27 -6.85
CA ASP A 466 -8.86 -4.99 -6.42
C ASP A 466 -8.32 -3.70 -7.06
N ALA A 467 -7.19 -3.25 -6.53
CA ALA A 467 -6.50 -2.02 -6.93
C ALA A 467 -5.86 -2.09 -8.33
N CYS A 468 -5.72 -3.28 -8.93
CA CYS A 468 -4.94 -3.50 -10.13
C CYS A 468 -5.85 -3.75 -11.35
N THR A 469 -6.70 -4.77 -11.28
CA THR A 469 -7.52 -5.24 -12.40
C THR A 469 -8.68 -4.29 -12.73
N SER A 470 -8.97 -3.33 -11.86
CA SER A 470 -9.88 -2.21 -12.14
C SER A 470 -9.39 -1.28 -13.25
N CYS A 471 -8.08 -1.25 -13.52
CA CYS A 471 -7.49 -0.51 -14.65
C CYS A 471 -6.86 -1.45 -15.68
N HIS A 472 -6.35 -2.60 -15.25
CA HIS A 472 -5.81 -3.65 -16.10
C HIS A 472 -6.88 -4.70 -16.43
N GLU A 473 -7.99 -4.25 -17.03
CA GLU A 473 -9.14 -5.12 -17.36
C GLU A 473 -8.79 -6.19 -18.41
N ASP A 474 -7.69 -6.00 -19.13
CA ASP A 474 -7.12 -6.94 -20.10
C ASP A 474 -6.27 -8.04 -19.46
N VAL A 475 -5.97 -7.96 -18.16
CA VAL A 475 -5.16 -8.92 -17.42
C VAL A 475 -6.04 -9.73 -16.46
N ALA A 476 -5.92 -11.05 -16.53
CA ALA A 476 -6.62 -11.92 -15.58
C ALA A 476 -6.12 -11.68 -14.14
N PRO A 477 -7.00 -11.68 -13.12
CA PRO A 477 -6.60 -11.39 -11.73
C PRO A 477 -5.49 -12.27 -11.17
N ASP A 478 -5.49 -13.56 -11.51
CA ASP A 478 -4.45 -14.52 -11.14
C ASP A 478 -3.09 -14.18 -11.77
N ALA A 479 -3.07 -13.84 -13.07
CA ALA A 479 -1.85 -13.41 -13.75
C ALA A 479 -1.28 -12.11 -13.16
N MET A 480 -2.14 -11.15 -12.80
CA MET A 480 -1.71 -9.92 -12.13
C MET A 480 -1.12 -10.22 -10.75
N GLN A 481 -1.75 -11.12 -9.99
CA GLN A 481 -1.25 -11.52 -8.68
C GLN A 481 0.12 -12.21 -8.76
N ASP A 482 0.29 -13.11 -9.72
CA ASP A 482 1.56 -13.81 -9.95
C ASP A 482 2.65 -12.80 -10.30
N PHE A 483 2.37 -11.81 -11.16
CA PHE A 483 3.32 -10.72 -11.47
C PHE A 483 3.77 -9.95 -10.22
N ILE A 484 2.82 -9.57 -9.36
CA ILE A 484 3.12 -8.84 -8.11
C ILE A 484 4.00 -9.69 -7.21
N LYS A 485 3.60 -10.95 -6.99
CA LYS A 485 4.31 -11.88 -6.10
C LYS A 485 5.73 -12.18 -6.62
N ASP A 486 5.88 -12.40 -7.91
CA ASP A 486 7.17 -12.68 -8.54
C ASP A 486 8.10 -11.48 -8.45
N THR A 487 7.58 -10.26 -8.69
CA THR A 487 8.33 -9.01 -8.54
C THR A 487 8.85 -8.85 -7.11
N GLN A 488 7.98 -9.04 -6.12
CA GLN A 488 8.33 -8.88 -4.70
C GLN A 488 9.31 -9.97 -4.23
N THR A 489 9.06 -11.23 -4.59
CA THR A 489 9.91 -12.37 -4.22
C THR A 489 11.30 -12.23 -4.84
N THR A 490 11.37 -11.93 -6.13
CA THR A 490 12.65 -11.72 -6.84
C THR A 490 13.44 -10.57 -6.21
N THR A 491 12.79 -9.44 -5.94
CA THR A 491 13.43 -8.29 -5.30
C THR A 491 13.96 -8.66 -3.91
N SER A 492 13.17 -9.35 -3.10
CA SER A 492 13.56 -9.79 -1.75
C SER A 492 14.76 -10.74 -1.77
N ASP A 493 14.76 -11.71 -2.68
CA ASP A 493 15.87 -12.68 -2.81
C ASP A 493 17.17 -12.00 -3.24
N ARG A 494 17.09 -11.03 -4.16
CA ARG A 494 18.24 -10.22 -4.60
C ARG A 494 18.79 -9.36 -3.49
N LEU A 495 17.94 -8.66 -2.74
CA LEU A 495 18.33 -7.89 -1.56
C LEU A 495 19.05 -8.78 -0.53
N LYS A 496 18.50 -9.96 -0.23
CA LYS A 496 19.10 -10.90 0.71
C LYS A 496 20.49 -11.37 0.25
N LYS A 497 20.66 -11.68 -1.04
CA LYS A 497 21.97 -12.05 -1.62
C LYS A 497 22.96 -10.88 -1.55
N ALA A 498 22.51 -9.67 -1.90
CA ALA A 498 23.33 -8.46 -1.84
C ALA A 498 23.82 -8.18 -0.42
N HIS A 499 22.92 -8.19 0.57
CA HIS A 499 23.30 -8.00 1.97
C HIS A 499 24.29 -9.04 2.48
N ALA A 500 24.15 -10.29 2.07
CA ALA A 500 25.08 -11.36 2.46
C ALA A 500 26.49 -11.19 1.86
N ALA A 501 26.63 -10.42 0.77
CA ALA A 501 27.90 -10.17 0.10
C ALA A 501 28.59 -8.86 0.51
N ILE A 502 27.95 -8.05 1.37
CA ILE A 502 28.55 -6.80 1.88
C ILE A 502 29.81 -7.12 2.70
N LYS A 503 30.87 -6.34 2.45
CA LYS A 503 32.17 -6.40 3.13
C LYS A 503 32.48 -5.04 3.76
N SER A 504 33.54 -4.99 4.58
CA SER A 504 33.97 -3.75 5.24
C SER A 504 34.44 -2.65 4.27
N ASP A 505 34.84 -3.03 3.06
CA ASP A 505 35.31 -2.15 1.99
C ASP A 505 34.24 -1.89 0.92
N THR A 506 33.01 -2.40 1.09
CA THR A 506 31.90 -2.14 0.17
C THR A 506 31.62 -0.63 0.06
N PRO A 507 31.54 -0.05 -1.16
CA PRO A 507 31.25 1.37 -1.32
C PRO A 507 29.90 1.78 -0.72
N THR A 508 29.84 2.98 -0.15
CA THR A 508 28.61 3.50 0.47
C THR A 508 27.43 3.58 -0.50
N TRP A 509 27.68 3.81 -1.80
CA TRP A 509 26.58 3.86 -2.78
C TRP A 509 25.80 2.54 -2.85
N VAL A 510 26.45 1.39 -2.60
CA VAL A 510 25.79 0.08 -2.57
C VAL A 510 24.81 0.02 -1.41
N THR A 511 25.24 0.39 -0.21
CA THR A 511 24.36 0.37 0.97
C THR A 511 23.26 1.42 0.86
N THR A 512 23.51 2.56 0.22
CA THR A 512 22.48 3.55 -0.13
C THR A 512 21.45 2.98 -1.11
N ALA A 513 21.88 2.31 -2.19
CA ALA A 513 20.96 1.72 -3.16
C ALA A 513 20.10 0.61 -2.55
N LEU A 514 20.69 -0.26 -1.72
CA LEU A 514 19.95 -1.30 -0.99
C LEU A 514 18.94 -0.68 -0.02
N ALA A 515 19.36 0.30 0.79
CA ALA A 515 18.46 1.01 1.71
C ALA A 515 17.34 1.75 0.97
N PHE A 516 17.59 2.26 -0.24
CA PHE A 516 16.58 2.90 -1.07
C PHE A 516 15.50 1.91 -1.53
N VAL A 517 15.90 0.76 -2.08
CA VAL A 517 14.97 -0.28 -2.53
C VAL A 517 14.18 -0.87 -1.36
N GLU A 518 14.83 -1.10 -0.22
CA GLU A 518 14.17 -1.61 0.99
C GLU A 518 13.26 -0.59 1.64
N GLY A 519 13.71 0.66 1.73
CA GLY A 519 12.99 1.76 2.35
C GLY A 519 11.70 2.10 1.60
N ASP A 520 11.68 1.95 0.27
CA ASP A 520 10.47 2.14 -0.54
C ASP A 520 9.33 1.18 -0.10
N GLY A 521 9.68 -0.02 0.38
CA GLY A 521 8.73 -0.95 0.98
C GLY A 521 7.80 -1.68 0.01
N SER A 522 7.76 -1.30 -1.28
CA SER A 522 6.92 -2.00 -2.28
C SER A 522 7.55 -3.28 -2.83
N LEU A 523 8.85 -3.48 -2.58
CA LEU A 523 9.67 -4.54 -3.16
C LEU A 523 9.57 -4.58 -4.70
N GLY A 524 9.63 -3.41 -5.32
CA GLY A 524 9.68 -3.25 -6.77
C GLY A 524 8.34 -2.97 -7.44
N VAL A 525 7.21 -3.10 -6.75
CA VAL A 525 5.89 -2.84 -7.37
C VAL A 525 5.72 -1.37 -7.76
N HIS A 526 6.27 -0.42 -7.01
CA HIS A 526 6.24 1.00 -7.39
C HIS A 526 7.02 1.27 -8.69
N ASN A 527 8.14 0.56 -8.91
CA ASN A 527 9.01 0.76 -10.07
C ASN A 527 9.98 -0.41 -10.31
N TYR A 528 9.49 -1.49 -10.91
CA TYR A 528 10.27 -2.73 -11.05
C TYR A 528 11.50 -2.57 -11.95
N ARG A 529 11.44 -1.68 -12.95
CA ARG A 529 12.54 -1.42 -13.90
C ARG A 529 13.69 -0.68 -13.23
N TYR A 530 13.38 0.33 -12.42
CA TYR A 530 14.41 1.06 -11.69
C TYR A 530 15.04 0.21 -10.60
N VAL A 531 14.24 -0.55 -9.84
CA VAL A 531 14.75 -1.51 -8.84
C VAL A 531 15.64 -2.56 -9.49
N ALA A 532 15.24 -3.10 -10.65
CA ALA A 532 16.06 -4.08 -11.36
C ALA A 532 17.42 -3.50 -11.74
N SER A 533 17.47 -2.26 -12.25
CA SER A 533 18.70 -1.56 -12.62
C SER A 533 19.61 -1.30 -11.41
N LEU A 534 19.03 -0.84 -10.30
CA LEU A 534 19.75 -0.59 -9.05
C LEU A 534 20.38 -1.86 -8.49
N LEU A 535 19.59 -2.93 -8.35
CA LEU A 535 20.08 -4.19 -7.79
C LEU A 535 21.11 -4.85 -8.71
N THR A 536 21.00 -4.71 -10.03
CA THR A 536 22.01 -5.24 -10.96
C THR A 536 23.34 -4.53 -10.79
N ALA A 537 23.34 -3.20 -10.66
CA ALA A 537 24.56 -2.45 -10.39
C ALA A 537 25.16 -2.85 -9.04
N VAL A 538 24.34 -2.98 -8.00
CA VAL A 538 24.79 -3.42 -6.66
C VAL A 538 25.42 -4.81 -6.70
N GLU A 539 24.74 -5.78 -7.32
CA GLU A 539 25.24 -7.16 -7.44
C GLU A 539 26.56 -7.21 -8.23
N THR A 540 26.72 -6.33 -9.22
CA THR A 540 27.96 -6.15 -9.96
C THR A 540 29.10 -5.66 -9.07
N GLU A 541 28.85 -4.60 -8.29
CA GLU A 541 29.87 -4.02 -7.40
C GLU A 541 30.29 -4.98 -6.29
N LEU A 542 29.33 -5.77 -5.78
CA LEU A 542 29.60 -6.77 -4.76
C LEU A 542 30.32 -8.01 -5.30
N GLY A 543 30.53 -8.10 -6.61
CA GLY A 543 31.11 -9.27 -7.27
C GLY A 543 30.25 -10.52 -7.11
N ILE A 544 28.93 -10.34 -6.88
CA ILE A 544 27.94 -11.42 -6.98
C ILE A 544 27.83 -11.84 -8.45
N PHE A 545 28.10 -10.91 -9.36
CA PHE A 545 28.09 -11.10 -10.80
C PHE A 545 29.06 -10.10 -11.48
N GLU A 546 29.55 -10.40 -12.69
CA GLU A 546 30.36 -9.47 -13.50
C GLU A 546 29.51 -8.88 -14.65
N ALA A 547 29.26 -7.57 -14.65
CA ALA A 547 28.50 -6.90 -15.72
C ALA A 547 29.36 -6.66 -16.98
N PRO A 548 28.79 -6.85 -18.19
CA PRO A 548 29.33 -6.25 -19.40
C PRO A 548 29.20 -4.72 -19.36
N PRO A 549 30.09 -3.98 -20.03
CA PRO A 549 30.03 -2.52 -20.07
C PRO A 549 28.73 -2.02 -20.70
N SER A 550 28.08 -1.06 -20.06
CA SER A 550 26.80 -0.47 -20.47
C SER A 550 26.96 0.55 -21.61
N SER A 551 26.51 0.21 -22.82
CA SER A 551 26.05 1.20 -23.79
C SER A 551 24.81 0.70 -24.52
N GLY A 552 23.62 0.94 -23.94
CA GLY A 552 22.36 0.77 -24.65
C GLY A 552 22.21 1.81 -25.76
N PRO A 553 21.58 1.50 -26.92
CA PRO A 553 21.45 2.44 -28.04
C PRO A 553 20.46 3.57 -27.72
N GLN A 554 20.78 4.78 -28.18
CA GLN A 554 19.87 5.94 -28.21
C GLN A 554 18.73 5.72 -29.23
N PRO A 555 17.62 6.49 -29.18
CA PRO A 555 16.53 6.36 -30.15
C PRO A 555 17.02 6.72 -31.56
N HIS A 556 17.14 5.72 -32.43
CA HIS A 556 17.51 5.89 -33.84
C HIS A 556 16.27 5.67 -34.74
N PRO A 557 16.19 6.36 -35.89
CA PRO A 557 15.10 6.15 -36.85
C PRO A 557 15.06 4.70 -37.35
N VAL A 558 13.87 4.11 -37.38
CA VAL A 558 13.67 2.77 -37.95
C VAL A 558 13.66 2.86 -39.47
N LEU A 559 14.56 2.12 -40.12
CA LEU A 559 14.77 2.14 -41.56
C LEU A 559 14.13 0.92 -42.23
N ASP A 560 13.67 1.10 -43.46
CA ASP A 560 13.11 0.01 -44.27
C ASP A 560 14.21 -1.00 -44.67
N PRO A 561 14.08 -2.28 -44.30
CA PRO A 561 15.02 -3.33 -44.71
C PRO A 561 15.24 -3.44 -46.22
N ALA A 562 14.25 -3.07 -47.03
CA ALA A 562 14.36 -3.08 -48.48
C ALA A 562 15.43 -2.10 -48.98
N GLN A 563 15.59 -0.96 -48.30
CA GLN A 563 16.65 0.02 -48.62
C GLN A 563 18.02 -0.55 -48.29
N CYS A 564 18.14 -1.31 -47.19
CA CYS A 564 19.37 -2.02 -46.85
C CYS A 564 19.69 -3.10 -47.89
N ALA A 565 18.66 -3.78 -48.43
CA ALA A 565 18.81 -4.85 -49.41
C ALA A 565 19.39 -4.37 -50.76
N GLU A 566 19.30 -3.08 -51.09
CA GLU A 566 19.89 -2.53 -52.32
C GLU A 566 21.41 -2.77 -52.38
N CYS A 567 22.08 -2.71 -51.22
CA CYS A 567 23.52 -2.94 -51.08
C CYS A 567 23.87 -4.23 -50.31
N HIS A 568 23.06 -4.64 -49.34
CA HIS A 568 23.31 -5.79 -48.44
C HIS A 568 22.43 -7.00 -48.76
N GLN A 569 22.38 -7.38 -50.04
CA GLN A 569 21.50 -8.45 -50.55
C GLN A 569 21.67 -9.79 -49.81
N GLU A 570 22.90 -10.21 -49.53
CA GLU A 570 23.17 -11.48 -48.86
C GLU A 570 22.66 -11.49 -47.41
N GLN A 571 22.89 -10.41 -46.66
CA GLN A 571 22.48 -10.32 -45.26
C GLN A 571 20.96 -10.21 -45.15
N HIS A 572 20.33 -9.43 -46.03
CA HIS A 572 18.88 -9.35 -46.13
C HIS A 572 18.26 -10.71 -46.46
N ALA A 573 18.85 -11.48 -47.38
CA ALA A 573 18.35 -12.80 -47.75
C ALA A 573 18.38 -13.81 -46.58
N LYS A 574 19.39 -13.71 -45.69
CA LYS A 574 19.44 -14.50 -44.46
C LYS A 574 18.40 -14.00 -43.45
N TRP A 575 18.36 -12.69 -43.23
CA TRP A 575 17.49 -12.03 -42.25
C TRP A 575 16.00 -12.23 -42.50
N ILE A 576 15.53 -12.08 -43.73
CA ILE A 576 14.08 -12.11 -44.03
C ILE A 576 13.41 -13.44 -43.65
N SER A 577 14.17 -14.54 -43.63
CA SER A 577 13.70 -15.87 -43.23
C SER A 577 13.90 -16.19 -41.75
N SER A 578 14.56 -15.30 -41.01
CA SER A 578 14.94 -15.53 -39.62
C SER A 578 13.74 -15.43 -38.65
N PRO A 579 13.83 -16.02 -37.46
CA PRO A 579 12.88 -15.79 -36.37
C PRO A 579 12.77 -14.32 -35.95
N HIS A 580 13.81 -13.51 -36.12
CA HIS A 580 13.77 -12.08 -35.79
C HIS A 580 12.92 -11.30 -36.79
N ALA A 581 13.11 -11.51 -38.10
CA ALA A 581 12.25 -10.90 -39.11
C ALA A 581 10.79 -11.35 -39.00
N ASN A 582 10.56 -12.56 -38.49
CA ASN A 582 9.23 -13.16 -38.35
C ASN A 582 8.76 -13.23 -36.88
N SER A 583 9.29 -12.37 -36.00
CA SER A 583 9.04 -12.48 -34.55
C SER A 583 7.57 -12.24 -34.19
N SER A 584 6.90 -11.31 -34.87
CA SER A 584 5.44 -11.16 -34.80
C SER A 584 4.69 -12.01 -35.83
N LEU A 585 5.32 -12.46 -36.91
CA LEU A 585 4.60 -13.10 -38.04
C LEU A 585 4.43 -14.61 -37.90
N ASN A 586 5.16 -15.27 -37.00
CA ASN A 586 5.11 -16.72 -36.88
C ASN A 586 3.79 -17.21 -36.26
N ASP A 587 3.32 -18.37 -36.74
CA ASP A 587 2.04 -18.99 -36.34
C ASP A 587 1.89 -19.17 -34.83
N ARG A 588 3.00 -19.46 -34.13
CA ARG A 588 2.98 -19.66 -32.68
C ARG A 588 2.68 -18.34 -31.97
N PHE A 589 3.43 -17.29 -32.32
CA PHE A 589 3.17 -15.96 -31.79
C PHE A 589 1.76 -15.52 -32.10
N GLN A 590 1.31 -15.61 -33.37
CA GLN A 590 -0.03 -15.17 -33.76
C GLN A 590 -1.16 -15.87 -32.99
N LYS A 591 -1.02 -17.18 -32.72
CA LYS A 591 -1.99 -17.93 -31.91
C LYS A 591 -2.01 -17.50 -30.45
N GLU A 592 -0.85 -17.31 -29.84
CA GLU A 592 -0.75 -16.91 -28.42
C GLU A 592 -1.11 -15.44 -28.24
N PHE A 593 -0.66 -14.57 -29.14
CA PHE A 593 -1.05 -13.19 -29.21
C PHE A 593 -2.56 -13.04 -29.32
N ALA A 594 -3.23 -13.84 -30.16
CA ALA A 594 -4.69 -13.85 -30.24
C ALA A 594 -5.38 -14.41 -28.96
N LYS A 595 -4.83 -15.45 -28.34
CA LYS A 595 -5.35 -16.00 -27.06
C LYS A 595 -5.26 -15.00 -25.91
N LEU A 596 -4.21 -14.18 -25.90
CA LEU A 596 -3.97 -13.16 -24.89
C LEU A 596 -4.68 -11.83 -25.21
N SER A 597 -5.63 -11.81 -26.15
CA SER A 597 -6.34 -10.59 -26.58
C SER A 597 -5.42 -9.51 -27.15
N GLN A 598 -4.33 -9.92 -27.80
CA GLN A 598 -3.40 -9.07 -28.56
C GLN A 598 -2.78 -7.94 -27.73
N PRO A 599 -2.08 -8.28 -26.63
CA PRO A 599 -1.61 -7.29 -25.68
C PRO A 599 -0.50 -6.42 -26.28
N SER A 600 -0.65 -5.12 -26.14
CA SER A 600 0.17 -4.10 -26.82
C SER A 600 1.67 -4.22 -26.47
N TYR A 601 2.00 -4.61 -25.23
CA TYR A 601 3.39 -4.76 -24.78
C TYR A 601 4.17 -5.84 -25.53
N CYS A 602 3.52 -6.89 -26.09
CA CYS A 602 4.22 -7.91 -26.87
C CYS A 602 4.92 -7.29 -28.09
N MET A 603 4.29 -6.28 -28.70
CA MET A 603 4.82 -5.62 -29.89
C MET A 603 6.04 -4.74 -29.61
N SER A 604 6.32 -4.41 -28.34
CA SER A 604 7.56 -3.71 -27.96
C SER A 604 8.83 -4.52 -28.25
N CYS A 605 8.71 -5.85 -28.30
CA CYS A 605 9.81 -6.77 -28.59
C CYS A 605 9.62 -7.52 -29.92
N HIS A 606 8.37 -7.68 -30.36
CA HIS A 606 8.01 -8.44 -31.56
C HIS A 606 7.79 -7.58 -32.83
N ALA A 607 7.89 -6.25 -32.72
CA ALA A 607 7.86 -5.34 -33.85
C ALA A 607 8.89 -4.21 -33.71
N SER A 608 9.19 -3.56 -34.83
CA SER A 608 10.21 -2.51 -34.90
C SER A 608 9.58 -1.13 -34.98
N GLY A 609 10.12 -0.19 -34.20
CA GLY A 609 9.58 1.16 -34.09
C GLY A 609 8.22 1.18 -33.41
N TYR A 610 7.99 0.25 -32.50
CA TYR A 610 6.76 0.19 -31.73
C TYR A 610 6.65 1.38 -30.77
N ASP A 611 5.55 2.11 -30.91
CA ASP A 611 5.13 3.21 -30.07
C ASP A 611 3.95 2.74 -29.21
N ILE A 612 4.23 2.60 -27.91
CA ILE A 612 3.27 2.14 -26.91
C ILE A 612 2.12 3.12 -26.68
N THR A 613 2.28 4.40 -27.02
CA THR A 613 1.24 5.42 -26.83
C THR A 613 0.16 5.33 -27.91
N THR A 614 0.57 5.01 -29.14
CA THR A 614 -0.34 4.87 -30.28
C THR A 614 -0.72 3.42 -30.56
N ASN A 615 -0.08 2.46 -29.88
CA ASN A 615 -0.14 1.02 -30.15
C ASN A 615 0.13 0.73 -31.64
N LYS A 616 1.10 1.44 -32.21
CA LYS A 616 1.52 1.30 -33.61
C LYS A 616 2.97 0.95 -33.69
N TYR A 617 3.35 0.23 -34.72
CA TYR A 617 4.74 -0.05 -35.07
C TYR A 617 4.99 0.36 -36.51
N VAL A 618 6.27 0.56 -36.84
CA VAL A 618 6.67 0.94 -38.20
C VAL A 618 6.78 -0.31 -39.08
N PHE A 619 7.32 -1.40 -38.55
CA PHE A 619 7.46 -2.68 -39.26
C PHE A 619 7.14 -3.87 -38.36
N GLU A 620 6.55 -4.90 -38.96
CA GLU A 620 6.42 -6.23 -38.34
C GLU A 620 7.81 -6.86 -38.17
N GLY A 621 8.00 -7.56 -37.05
CA GLY A 621 9.27 -8.21 -36.75
C GLY A 621 10.38 -7.25 -36.31
N VAL A 622 11.53 -7.83 -35.95
CA VAL A 622 12.77 -7.11 -35.60
C VAL A 622 13.59 -6.86 -36.86
N VAL A 623 13.74 -5.59 -37.22
CA VAL A 623 14.42 -5.13 -38.45
C VAL A 623 15.88 -4.73 -38.22
N CYS A 624 16.63 -4.55 -39.31
CA CYS A 624 18.06 -4.23 -39.29
C CYS A 624 18.40 -3.04 -38.35
N SER A 625 17.64 -1.94 -38.45
CA SER A 625 17.88 -0.72 -37.67
C SER A 625 17.56 -0.85 -36.17
N THR A 626 16.98 -1.97 -35.74
CA THR A 626 16.75 -2.25 -34.31
C THR A 626 18.05 -2.64 -33.62
N CYS A 627 18.95 -3.33 -34.34
CA CYS A 627 20.26 -3.73 -33.83
C CYS A 627 21.40 -2.91 -34.42
N HIS A 628 21.18 -2.25 -35.55
CA HIS A 628 22.20 -1.47 -36.24
C HIS A 628 21.86 0.02 -36.28
N TYR A 629 22.87 0.87 -36.11
CA TYR A 629 22.66 2.33 -36.06
C TYR A 629 23.83 3.13 -36.62
N THR A 630 23.57 4.38 -37.00
CA THR A 630 24.60 5.38 -37.27
C THR A 630 24.65 6.41 -36.15
N GLU A 631 25.86 6.85 -35.80
CA GLU A 631 25.99 7.98 -34.89
C GLU A 631 25.50 9.26 -35.57
N ASN A 632 24.71 10.06 -34.84
CA ASN A 632 24.22 11.37 -35.28
C ASN A 632 23.50 11.37 -36.64
N ASN A 633 22.81 10.27 -36.99
CA ASN A 633 22.16 10.09 -38.30
C ASN A 633 23.11 10.35 -39.48
N ALA A 634 24.40 10.04 -39.32
CA ALA A 634 25.38 10.20 -40.38
C ALA A 634 24.99 9.37 -41.61
N ALA A 635 25.21 9.94 -42.80
CA ALA A 635 24.99 9.23 -44.05
C ALA A 635 25.96 8.04 -44.18
N HIS A 636 25.40 6.87 -44.49
CA HIS A 636 26.14 5.65 -44.76
C HIS A 636 25.99 5.30 -46.24
N PRO A 637 27.08 5.22 -47.03
CA PRO A 637 28.51 5.48 -46.73
C PRO A 637 28.91 6.98 -46.70
N PRO A 638 30.06 7.39 -46.12
CA PRO A 638 31.21 6.57 -45.69
C PRO A 638 31.28 6.25 -44.18
N ALA A 639 30.31 6.72 -43.37
CA ALA A 639 30.30 6.42 -41.94
C ALA A 639 30.10 4.92 -41.68
N PRO A 640 30.79 4.28 -40.73
CA PRO A 640 30.54 2.88 -40.40
C PRO A 640 29.17 2.72 -39.73
N PHE A 641 28.39 1.75 -40.19
CA PHE A 641 27.14 1.34 -39.55
C PHE A 641 27.50 0.45 -38.34
N LYS A 642 27.18 0.90 -37.12
CA LYS A 642 27.53 0.16 -35.88
C LYS A 642 26.53 -0.97 -35.65
N ILE A 643 27.00 -2.03 -34.98
CA ILE A 643 26.19 -3.17 -34.57
C ILE A 643 26.09 -3.12 -33.05
N ALA A 644 24.89 -3.29 -32.51
CA ALA A 644 24.66 -3.56 -31.10
C ALA A 644 25.08 -5.01 -30.80
N ASN A 645 26.39 -5.20 -30.63
CA ASN A 645 27.04 -6.50 -30.47
C ASN A 645 27.23 -6.91 -29.00
N GLN A 646 26.87 -6.03 -28.06
CA GLN A 646 26.83 -6.35 -26.64
C GLN A 646 25.53 -7.07 -26.31
N SER A 647 25.60 -8.10 -25.47
CA SER A 647 24.43 -8.89 -25.06
C SER A 647 23.34 -8.05 -24.38
N ALA A 648 23.72 -6.92 -23.75
CA ALA A 648 22.77 -5.96 -23.16
C ALA A 648 21.76 -5.39 -24.17
N ALA A 649 22.16 -5.24 -25.44
CA ALA A 649 21.24 -4.83 -26.49
C ALA A 649 20.19 -5.92 -26.77
N CYS A 650 20.57 -7.19 -26.72
CA CYS A 650 19.65 -8.32 -26.84
C CYS A 650 18.71 -8.41 -25.62
N GLY A 651 19.22 -8.06 -24.43
CA GLY A 651 18.47 -8.03 -23.17
C GLY A 651 17.28 -7.07 -23.16
N GLN A 652 17.19 -6.12 -24.10
CA GLN A 652 16.00 -5.27 -24.24
C GLN A 652 14.72 -6.07 -24.53
N CYS A 653 14.86 -7.20 -25.23
CA CYS A 653 13.76 -8.09 -25.59
C CYS A 653 13.87 -9.47 -24.92
N HIS A 654 15.10 -9.88 -24.58
CA HIS A 654 15.40 -11.20 -24.04
C HIS A 654 15.71 -11.17 -22.54
N SER A 655 15.06 -10.30 -21.78
CA SER A 655 15.15 -10.24 -20.31
C SER A 655 13.75 -10.30 -19.69
N GLY A 656 13.68 -10.78 -18.44
CA GLY A 656 12.45 -10.96 -17.67
C GLY A 656 11.83 -12.34 -17.84
N ALA A 657 10.78 -12.60 -17.05
CA ALA A 657 10.13 -13.91 -16.95
C ALA A 657 9.62 -14.48 -18.28
N HIS A 658 9.27 -13.62 -19.24
CA HIS A 658 8.77 -14.02 -20.56
C HIS A 658 9.87 -14.51 -21.52
N ALA A 659 11.10 -14.01 -21.33
CA ALA A 659 12.25 -14.34 -22.16
C ALA A 659 13.53 -14.24 -21.31
N PRO A 660 13.80 -15.21 -20.42
CA PRO A 660 14.87 -15.09 -19.42
C PRO A 660 16.27 -15.34 -19.99
N THR A 661 16.44 -15.44 -21.32
CA THR A 661 17.69 -15.82 -21.98
C THR A 661 18.88 -14.94 -21.57
N TYR A 662 18.69 -13.62 -21.57
CA TYR A 662 19.70 -12.67 -21.14
C TYR A 662 19.96 -12.80 -19.64
N ASP A 663 18.91 -12.97 -18.82
CA ASP A 663 19.04 -13.11 -17.36
C ASP A 663 19.82 -14.37 -16.97
N GLU A 664 19.59 -15.47 -17.68
CA GLU A 664 20.34 -16.72 -17.53
C GLU A 664 21.78 -16.57 -18.02
N TRP A 665 21.98 -15.92 -19.17
CA TRP A 665 23.32 -15.65 -19.69
C TRP A 665 24.12 -14.74 -18.75
N LEU A 666 23.48 -13.74 -18.15
CA LEU A 666 24.10 -12.84 -17.18
C LEU A 666 24.77 -13.65 -16.06
N ILE A 667 24.07 -14.62 -15.48
CA ILE A 667 24.61 -15.45 -14.40
C ILE A 667 25.51 -16.61 -14.87
N SER A 668 25.82 -16.70 -16.17
CA SER A 668 26.62 -17.79 -16.74
C SER A 668 28.14 -17.54 -16.60
N PRO A 669 28.96 -18.61 -16.54
CA PRO A 669 30.41 -18.48 -16.66
C PRO A 669 30.88 -17.86 -17.99
N HIS A 670 30.04 -17.91 -19.03
CA HIS A 670 30.37 -17.34 -20.34
C HIS A 670 30.29 -15.81 -20.33
N ASN A 671 29.31 -15.24 -19.63
CA ASN A 671 29.29 -13.80 -19.39
C ASN A 671 30.51 -13.34 -18.55
N ALA A 672 30.88 -14.08 -17.50
CA ALA A 672 32.10 -13.78 -16.73
C ALA A 672 33.38 -13.84 -17.59
N ALA A 673 33.40 -14.73 -18.59
CA ALA A 673 34.47 -14.80 -19.58
C ALA A 673 34.38 -13.72 -20.68
N LYS A 674 33.40 -12.81 -20.61
CA LYS A 674 33.09 -11.78 -21.61
C LYS A 674 32.81 -12.35 -23.00
N ILE A 675 32.08 -13.46 -23.05
CA ILE A 675 31.59 -14.09 -24.27
C ILE A 675 30.15 -13.61 -24.48
N ASP A 676 29.94 -12.76 -25.48
CA ASP A 676 28.66 -12.15 -25.82
C ASP A 676 27.79 -13.09 -26.68
N CYS A 677 26.48 -12.81 -26.77
CA CYS A 677 25.54 -13.61 -27.56
C CYS A 677 26.01 -13.80 -29.02
N VAL A 678 26.61 -12.77 -29.62
CA VAL A 678 27.07 -12.78 -31.02
C VAL A 678 28.35 -13.60 -31.25
N ASP A 679 29.04 -14.02 -30.19
CA ASP A 679 30.20 -14.92 -30.30
C ASP A 679 29.76 -16.36 -30.56
N CYS A 680 28.50 -16.68 -30.23
CA CYS A 680 27.89 -17.99 -30.45
C CYS A 680 26.80 -17.95 -31.52
N HIS A 681 26.05 -16.85 -31.61
CA HIS A 681 24.89 -16.70 -32.48
C HIS A 681 25.11 -15.70 -33.60
N THR A 682 24.47 -15.96 -34.74
CA THR A 682 24.39 -14.99 -35.84
C THR A 682 23.01 -14.31 -35.80
N PRO A 683 22.93 -12.97 -35.60
CA PRO A 683 21.66 -12.26 -35.54
C PRO A 683 20.87 -12.27 -36.86
N HIS A 684 21.55 -12.44 -38.00
CA HIS A 684 20.95 -12.38 -39.33
C HIS A 684 20.16 -13.65 -39.69
N ASP A 685 20.38 -14.79 -39.07
CA ASP A 685 19.60 -16.01 -39.32
C ASP A 685 19.16 -16.70 -38.02
N ASN A 686 19.56 -16.14 -36.87
CA ASN A 686 19.40 -16.70 -35.54
C ASN A 686 20.05 -18.10 -35.39
N GLY A 687 21.03 -18.40 -36.24
CA GLY A 687 21.81 -19.62 -36.22
C GLY A 687 22.99 -19.55 -35.28
N LEU A 688 23.82 -20.59 -35.31
CA LEU A 688 25.12 -20.61 -34.65
C LEU A 688 26.21 -20.12 -35.60
N VAL A 689 27.21 -19.40 -35.08
CA VAL A 689 28.30 -18.84 -35.89
C VAL A 689 29.10 -19.89 -36.68
N THR A 690 29.13 -21.14 -36.21
CA THR A 690 29.77 -22.26 -36.94
C THR A 690 28.79 -23.20 -37.64
N GLY A 691 27.48 -22.99 -37.48
CA GLY A 691 26.43 -23.82 -38.05
C GLY A 691 26.06 -25.08 -37.24
N ASP A 692 26.88 -25.52 -36.27
CA ASP A 692 26.55 -26.64 -35.41
C ASP A 692 26.97 -26.44 -33.94
N VAL A 693 26.28 -27.14 -33.03
CA VAL A 693 26.42 -26.98 -31.58
C VAL A 693 27.83 -27.38 -31.11
N ASN A 694 28.27 -28.58 -31.48
CA ASN A 694 29.50 -29.16 -30.94
C ASN A 694 30.74 -28.44 -31.46
N THR A 695 30.71 -27.93 -32.70
CA THR A 695 31.78 -27.10 -33.26
C THR A 695 31.78 -25.71 -32.63
N THR A 696 30.61 -25.08 -32.41
CA THR A 696 30.52 -23.77 -31.74
C THR A 696 31.12 -23.83 -30.34
N CYS A 697 30.67 -24.78 -29.51
CA CYS A 697 31.22 -24.96 -28.16
C CYS A 697 32.68 -25.45 -28.21
N GLY A 698 32.97 -26.37 -29.13
CA GLY A 698 34.27 -27.03 -29.29
C GLY A 698 35.40 -26.11 -29.74
N ASN A 699 35.09 -24.95 -30.33
CA ASN A 699 36.10 -23.94 -30.66
C ASN A 699 36.89 -23.49 -29.43
N CYS A 700 36.23 -23.43 -28.27
CA CYS A 700 36.85 -23.09 -26.98
C CYS A 700 37.02 -24.34 -26.07
N HIS A 701 36.07 -25.27 -26.09
CA HIS A 701 36.05 -26.47 -25.22
C HIS A 701 36.56 -27.75 -25.91
N LYS A 702 37.70 -27.66 -26.60
CA LYS A 702 38.26 -28.75 -27.43
C LYS A 702 38.46 -30.08 -26.69
N ASP A 703 38.77 -30.03 -25.40
CA ASP A 703 39.01 -31.23 -24.61
C ASP A 703 37.72 -31.96 -24.22
N SER A 704 36.61 -31.23 -24.04
CA SER A 704 35.30 -31.81 -23.76
C SER A 704 34.78 -32.66 -24.93
N LEU A 705 35.17 -32.33 -26.17
CA LEU A 705 34.84 -33.13 -27.35
C LEU A 705 35.46 -34.54 -27.33
N LYS A 706 36.47 -34.77 -26.50
CA LYS A 706 37.15 -36.08 -26.38
C LYS A 706 36.47 -37.00 -25.36
N ASP A 707 35.45 -36.51 -24.65
CA ASP A 707 34.71 -37.28 -23.66
C ASP A 707 33.86 -38.35 -24.34
N LYS A 708 34.34 -39.60 -24.26
CA LYS A 708 33.66 -40.75 -24.89
C LYS A 708 32.40 -41.19 -24.17
N VAL A 709 32.19 -40.75 -22.93
CA VAL A 709 31.02 -41.10 -22.10
C VAL A 709 29.86 -40.19 -22.46
N HIS A 710 30.11 -38.88 -22.59
CA HIS A 710 29.06 -37.88 -22.79
C HIS A 710 28.89 -37.41 -24.24
N MET A 711 29.86 -37.65 -25.13
CA MET A 711 29.76 -37.34 -26.57
C MET A 711 29.39 -38.57 -27.41
N GLY A 712 28.69 -39.53 -26.79
CA GLY A 712 28.22 -40.75 -27.44
C GLY A 712 26.92 -40.58 -28.22
N LYS A 713 26.27 -41.70 -28.54
CA LYS A 713 24.93 -41.72 -29.12
C LYS A 713 23.89 -42.00 -28.07
N ASP A 714 22.75 -41.33 -28.18
CA ASP A 714 21.54 -41.68 -27.46
C ASP A 714 21.12 -43.11 -27.82
N ALA A 715 21.03 -43.98 -26.81
CA ALA A 715 20.66 -45.39 -27.00
C ALA A 715 19.19 -45.57 -27.46
N ALA A 716 18.31 -44.61 -27.16
CA ALA A 716 16.90 -44.65 -27.54
C ALA A 716 16.65 -44.09 -28.94
N THR A 717 17.35 -43.02 -29.34
CA THR A 717 17.10 -42.32 -30.62
C THR A 717 18.19 -42.52 -31.68
N GLY A 718 19.36 -43.02 -31.30
CA GLY A 718 20.51 -43.25 -32.18
C GLY A 718 21.21 -41.98 -32.67
N LYS A 719 20.81 -40.80 -32.18
CA LYS A 719 21.41 -39.50 -32.50
C LYS A 719 22.64 -39.24 -31.64
N ASP A 720 23.61 -38.51 -32.19
CA ASP A 720 24.78 -38.06 -31.42
C ASP A 720 24.34 -37.02 -30.39
N PHE A 721 24.83 -37.15 -29.15
CA PHE A 721 24.63 -36.13 -28.12
C PHE A 721 25.37 -34.85 -28.48
N THR A 722 24.76 -33.73 -28.10
CA THR A 722 25.31 -32.40 -28.25
C THR A 722 25.46 -31.73 -26.89
N CYS A 723 26.32 -30.71 -26.82
CA CYS A 723 26.57 -30.00 -25.57
C CYS A 723 25.28 -29.43 -24.94
N VAL A 724 24.32 -29.00 -25.76
CA VAL A 724 23.08 -28.36 -25.29
C VAL A 724 22.11 -29.34 -24.64
N ASP A 725 22.21 -30.64 -24.92
CA ASP A 725 21.31 -31.65 -24.35
C ASP A 725 21.44 -31.73 -22.83
N CYS A 726 22.63 -31.42 -22.30
CA CYS A 726 22.91 -31.38 -20.88
C CYS A 726 23.07 -29.96 -20.33
N HIS A 727 23.80 -29.12 -21.05
CA HIS A 727 24.18 -27.79 -20.55
C HIS A 727 23.09 -26.74 -20.74
N MET A 728 22.18 -26.92 -21.71
CA MET A 728 21.17 -25.90 -22.05
C MET A 728 19.76 -26.48 -22.06
N LYS A 729 19.42 -27.24 -21.02
CA LYS A 729 18.08 -27.80 -20.86
C LYS A 729 17.04 -26.67 -20.79
N ARG A 730 16.05 -26.75 -21.67
CA ARG A 730 14.93 -25.80 -21.75
C ARG A 730 13.73 -26.29 -20.96
N GLU A 731 13.08 -25.39 -20.26
CA GLU A 731 11.83 -25.66 -19.54
C GLU A 731 10.80 -24.59 -19.89
N ARG A 732 9.54 -25.01 -19.88
CA ARG A 732 8.40 -24.15 -20.16
C ARG A 732 7.47 -24.14 -18.97
N ASP A 733 6.72 -23.06 -18.84
CA ASP A 733 5.66 -22.97 -17.85
C ASP A 733 4.57 -24.03 -18.07
N THR A 734 3.63 -24.12 -17.13
CA THR A 734 2.51 -25.06 -17.19
C THR A 734 1.60 -24.86 -18.39
N SER A 735 1.55 -23.64 -18.95
CA SER A 735 0.84 -23.38 -20.21
C SER A 735 1.57 -23.92 -21.44
N GLY A 736 2.86 -24.23 -21.33
CA GLY A 736 3.73 -24.65 -22.42
C GLY A 736 4.10 -23.51 -23.38
N VAL A 737 3.70 -22.27 -23.06
CA VAL A 737 3.83 -21.11 -23.94
C VAL A 737 5.12 -20.36 -23.68
N PHE A 738 5.43 -20.07 -22.42
CA PHE A 738 6.58 -19.26 -22.05
C PHE A 738 7.78 -20.13 -21.71
N ALA A 739 8.98 -19.66 -22.07
CA ALA A 739 10.19 -20.31 -21.61
C ALA A 739 10.53 -19.75 -20.23
N VAL A 740 10.24 -20.53 -19.18
CA VAL A 740 10.67 -20.19 -17.81
C VAL A 740 12.15 -20.50 -17.59
N LYS A 741 12.71 -21.35 -18.47
CA LYS A 741 14.13 -21.65 -18.52
C LYS A 741 14.58 -21.88 -19.95
N THR A 742 15.65 -21.22 -20.38
CA THR A 742 16.22 -21.38 -21.73
C THR A 742 17.57 -22.11 -21.74
N GLY A 743 18.15 -22.34 -20.55
CA GLY A 743 19.40 -23.05 -20.36
C GLY A 743 20.66 -22.22 -20.64
N HIS A 744 20.54 -20.90 -20.79
CA HIS A 744 21.67 -20.02 -21.12
C HIS A 744 22.53 -19.63 -19.92
N SER A 745 22.33 -20.25 -18.76
CA SER A 745 23.32 -20.28 -17.68
C SER A 745 24.43 -21.30 -17.94
N MET A 746 24.20 -22.24 -18.87
CA MET A 746 25.04 -23.39 -19.20
C MET A 746 25.32 -24.33 -18.02
N ALA A 747 24.61 -24.13 -16.90
CA ALA A 747 24.75 -24.92 -15.68
C ALA A 747 23.98 -26.24 -15.83
N VAL A 748 24.67 -27.35 -15.52
CA VAL A 748 24.05 -28.68 -15.52
C VAL A 748 23.44 -28.94 -14.15
N GLU A 749 22.13 -29.15 -14.11
CA GLU A 749 21.44 -29.55 -12.90
C GLU A 749 21.37 -31.06 -12.75
N PRO A 750 21.34 -31.60 -11.51
CA PRO A 750 21.17 -33.03 -11.27
C PRO A 750 19.92 -33.62 -11.95
N SER A 751 18.87 -32.80 -12.09
CA SER A 751 17.61 -33.15 -12.76
C SER A 751 17.80 -33.47 -14.25
N THR A 752 18.78 -32.84 -14.91
CA THR A 752 19.11 -33.11 -16.31
C THR A 752 19.65 -34.53 -16.47
N CYS A 753 20.49 -34.97 -15.54
CA CYS A 753 21.05 -36.31 -15.53
C CYS A 753 19.99 -37.37 -15.18
N SER A 754 19.20 -37.13 -14.14
CA SER A 754 18.20 -38.11 -13.67
C SER A 754 17.04 -38.33 -14.66
N THR A 755 16.78 -37.38 -15.57
CA THR A 755 15.79 -37.54 -16.64
C THR A 755 16.10 -38.74 -17.55
N CYS A 756 17.39 -39.01 -17.79
CA CYS A 756 17.82 -40.13 -18.64
C CYS A 756 18.39 -41.31 -17.83
N HIS A 757 19.06 -41.05 -16.70
CA HIS A 757 19.74 -42.06 -15.89
C HIS A 757 18.92 -42.61 -14.72
N GLY A 758 17.74 -42.03 -14.41
CA GLY A 758 16.94 -42.43 -13.26
C GLY A 758 17.60 -42.07 -11.93
N ASP A 759 17.71 -43.04 -11.02
CA ASP A 759 18.39 -42.84 -9.73
C ASP A 759 19.91 -42.80 -9.93
N ILE A 760 20.44 -41.58 -10.02
CA ILE A 760 21.87 -41.31 -10.19
C ILE A 760 22.73 -41.80 -9.00
N HIS A 761 22.14 -42.09 -7.83
CA HIS A 761 22.87 -42.68 -6.69
C HIS A 761 23.16 -44.18 -6.88
N THR A 762 22.60 -44.80 -7.92
CA THR A 762 22.84 -46.22 -8.25
C THR A 762 23.80 -46.42 -9.43
N LEU A 763 24.36 -45.34 -10.00
CA LEU A 763 25.40 -45.40 -11.04
C LEU A 763 26.74 -45.89 -10.45
N GLN A 764 26.81 -47.17 -10.10
CA GLN A 764 28.08 -47.88 -9.96
C GLN A 764 28.65 -48.11 -11.35
N LEU A 765 29.85 -47.57 -11.58
CA LEU A 765 30.69 -47.88 -12.73
C LEU A 765 30.73 -49.41 -12.93
N SER A 766 30.15 -49.89 -14.03
CA SER A 766 30.32 -51.28 -14.43
C SER A 766 31.79 -51.53 -14.74
N GLU A 767 32.35 -52.53 -14.06
CA GLU A 767 33.65 -53.16 -14.23
C GLU A 767 34.35 -52.92 -15.58
N SER A 768 35.29 -51.97 -15.65
CA SER A 768 36.56 -52.17 -16.38
C SER A 768 37.54 -51.02 -16.11
N ASN A 769 38.81 -51.40 -15.89
CA ASN A 769 40.01 -50.57 -15.87
C ASN A 769 40.43 -49.94 -14.52
N GLY A 770 40.79 -50.80 -13.56
CA GLY A 770 42.16 -50.79 -13.01
C GLY A 770 42.59 -49.66 -12.07
N ALA A 771 41.68 -48.85 -11.52
CA ALA A 771 42.05 -47.89 -10.47
C ALA A 771 41.97 -48.54 -9.08
N THR A 772 43.09 -48.55 -8.36
CA THR A 772 43.17 -49.00 -6.95
C THR A 772 42.26 -48.16 -6.05
N PRO A 773 41.51 -48.76 -5.10
CA PRO A 773 40.65 -48.01 -4.19
C PRO A 773 41.47 -47.12 -3.26
N VAL A 774 41.08 -45.86 -3.12
CA VAL A 774 41.56 -44.97 -2.05
C VAL A 774 40.89 -45.41 -0.74
N PRO A 775 41.60 -45.51 0.40
CA PRO A 775 41.02 -46.04 1.63
C PRO A 775 39.93 -45.10 2.20
N ASN A 776 38.78 -45.68 2.56
CA ASN A 776 37.66 -45.09 3.29
C ASN A 776 38.04 -44.66 4.73
N ALA A 777 38.95 -43.69 4.88
CA ALA A 777 39.27 -43.12 6.19
C ALA A 777 38.38 -41.92 6.56
N ASP A 778 37.83 -41.21 5.57
CA ASP A 778 37.18 -39.91 5.82
C ASP A 778 35.67 -39.99 6.09
N VAL A 779 35.00 -41.09 5.75
CA VAL A 779 33.54 -41.20 5.90
C VAL A 779 33.14 -41.37 7.37
N ALA A 780 33.86 -42.20 8.13
CA ALA A 780 33.58 -42.39 9.55
C ALA A 780 33.86 -41.11 10.37
N ASP A 781 34.86 -40.32 9.96
CA ASP A 781 35.22 -39.07 10.61
C ASP A 781 34.20 -37.95 10.31
N LEU A 782 33.67 -37.93 9.08
CA LEU A 782 32.58 -37.03 8.69
C LEU A 782 31.24 -37.41 9.35
N GLU A 783 30.91 -38.70 9.47
CA GLU A 783 29.72 -39.16 10.19
C GLU A 783 29.80 -38.81 11.69
N ALA A 784 30.99 -38.90 12.29
CA ALA A 784 31.23 -38.47 13.67
C ALA A 784 31.07 -36.94 13.84
N GLN A 785 31.53 -36.14 12.88
CA GLN A 785 31.36 -34.69 12.88
C GLN A 785 29.90 -34.27 12.70
N VAL A 786 29.16 -34.91 11.79
CA VAL A 786 27.72 -34.65 11.59
C VAL A 786 26.92 -34.99 12.85
N LYS A 787 27.22 -36.12 13.49
CA LYS A 787 26.56 -36.50 14.75
C LYS A 787 26.87 -35.51 15.87
N THR A 788 28.11 -35.01 15.95
CA THR A 788 28.52 -33.98 16.91
C THR A 788 27.79 -32.65 16.67
N LEU A 789 27.59 -32.27 15.41
CA LEU A 789 26.83 -31.07 15.04
C LEU A 789 25.34 -31.19 15.34
N GLN A 790 24.74 -32.37 15.13
CA GLN A 790 23.34 -32.65 15.48
C GLN A 790 23.11 -32.66 17.00
N ASP A 791 24.03 -33.25 17.76
CA ASP A 791 23.99 -33.26 19.23
C ASP A 791 24.18 -31.82 19.78
N THR A 792 25.02 -30.99 19.14
CA THR A 792 25.21 -29.56 19.51
C THR A 792 23.99 -28.71 19.19
N ALA A 793 23.30 -28.98 18.08
CA ALA A 793 22.07 -28.27 17.69
C ALA A 793 20.91 -28.56 18.67
N GLN A 794 20.77 -29.80 19.15
CA GLN A 794 19.74 -30.15 20.15
C GLN A 794 20.02 -29.54 21.53
N VAL A 795 21.29 -29.46 21.95
CA VAL A 795 21.68 -28.80 23.21
C VAL A 795 21.43 -27.28 23.16
N ASN A 796 21.63 -26.63 22.00
CA ASN A 796 21.34 -25.20 21.81
C ASN A 796 19.83 -24.89 21.79
N TRP A 797 19.00 -25.84 21.32
CA TRP A 797 17.55 -25.70 21.37
C TRP A 797 17.00 -25.82 22.80
N ALA A 798 17.57 -26.71 23.61
CA ALA A 798 17.20 -26.87 25.03
C ALA A 798 17.70 -25.71 25.92
N THR A 799 18.87 -25.14 25.63
CA THR A 799 19.40 -23.97 26.37
C THR A 799 18.73 -22.65 25.97
N GLY A 800 18.21 -22.52 24.74
CA GLY A 800 17.42 -21.35 24.30
C GLY A 800 16.10 -21.18 25.06
N ILE A 801 15.40 -22.29 25.35
CA ILE A 801 14.14 -22.28 26.10
C ILE A 801 14.41 -22.05 27.61
N ALA A 802 15.49 -22.60 28.16
CA ALA A 802 15.90 -22.36 29.54
C ALA A 802 16.47 -20.94 29.76
N GLY A 803 17.21 -20.40 28.79
CA GLY A 803 17.79 -19.05 28.81
C GLY A 803 16.73 -17.94 28.73
N GLY A 804 15.66 -18.15 27.95
CA GLY A 804 14.51 -17.25 27.90
C GLY A 804 13.77 -17.18 29.25
N ALA A 805 13.58 -18.32 29.93
CA ALA A 805 12.92 -18.35 31.23
C ALA A 805 13.79 -17.76 32.36
N VAL A 806 15.11 -18.01 32.34
CA VAL A 806 16.05 -17.46 33.34
C VAL A 806 16.27 -15.96 33.11
N GLY A 807 16.34 -15.49 31.87
CA GLY A 807 16.45 -14.07 31.53
C GLY A 807 15.26 -13.24 32.02
N VAL A 808 14.04 -13.78 31.85
CA VAL A 808 12.81 -13.15 32.37
C VAL A 808 12.80 -13.13 33.91
N LEU A 809 13.23 -14.21 34.57
CA LEU A 809 13.34 -14.24 36.04
C LEU A 809 14.44 -13.31 36.59
N PHE A 810 15.54 -13.13 35.86
CA PHE A 810 16.63 -12.22 36.24
C PHE A 810 16.21 -10.74 36.08
N ILE A 811 15.47 -10.41 35.02
CA ILE A 811 14.91 -9.06 34.79
C ILE A 811 13.83 -8.73 35.81
N VAL A 812 12.97 -9.68 36.17
CA VAL A 812 11.96 -9.50 37.24
C VAL A 812 12.65 -9.37 38.61
N GLY A 813 13.70 -10.14 38.87
CA GLY A 813 14.48 -10.07 40.11
C GLY A 813 15.25 -8.75 40.29
N ILE A 814 15.84 -8.23 39.22
CA ILE A 814 16.53 -6.92 39.22
C ILE A 814 15.52 -5.77 39.34
N SER A 815 14.38 -5.84 38.65
CA SER A 815 13.29 -4.87 38.79
C SER A 815 12.74 -4.83 40.22
N ALA A 816 12.60 -5.98 40.89
CA ALA A 816 12.20 -6.05 42.30
C ALA A 816 13.27 -5.48 43.25
N LEU A 817 14.56 -5.65 42.95
CA LEU A 817 15.67 -5.12 43.76
C LEU A 817 15.85 -3.60 43.60
N ILE A 818 15.59 -3.06 42.41
CA ILE A 818 15.60 -1.62 42.14
C ILE A 818 14.40 -0.93 42.81
N LEU A 819 13.21 -1.55 42.78
CA LEU A 819 12.04 -1.07 43.50
C LEU A 819 12.21 -1.12 45.03
N ARG A 820 12.97 -2.11 45.55
CA ARG A 820 13.28 -2.21 46.98
C ARG A 820 14.35 -1.22 47.44
N ARG A 821 15.29 -0.82 46.59
CA ARG A 821 16.31 0.21 46.89
C ARG A 821 15.79 1.64 46.78
N ARG A 822 14.74 1.91 46.00
CA ARG A 822 14.10 3.24 45.91
C ARG A 822 13.15 3.57 47.07
N ARG A 823 12.85 2.62 47.97
CA ARG A 823 12.07 2.85 49.21
C ARG A 823 12.93 3.08 50.46
N VAL A 824 14.25 3.12 50.34
CA VAL A 824 15.18 3.50 51.41
C VAL A 824 16.08 4.61 50.88
N LYS A 825 15.51 5.81 50.74
CA LYS A 825 16.17 7.11 50.88
C LYS A 825 15.10 8.18 51.05
#